data_AF-A0A7X8VQC6-F1
#
_entry.id   AF-A0A7X8VQC6-F1
#
_cell.length_a   1.000
_cell.length_b   1.000
_cell.length_c   1.000
_cell.angle_alpha   90.00
_cell.angle_beta   90.00
_cell.angle_gamma   90.00
#
_symmetry.space_group_name_H-M   'P 1'
#
loop_
_entity.id
_entity.type
_entity.pdbx_description
1 polymer ?
#
loop_
_entity_poly.entity_id
_entity_poly.type
_entity_poly.pdbx_seq_one_letter_code
_entity_poly.pdbx_strand_id
1 'polypeptide(L)'
;MRLKRKADFDKKFRVDSLLTAGGNESFLPGFNNRRRLCVLYCVAPRFYHLFLLYDMAHIFRPGFFVLIMLVFSHSFMHAQEPLCQLSLQGWQSRSWHAEGKAKLSALKAEQTLPLPISLPGRQEYVQSKLDKPELWQKAEELRLSFKVPENLPDSARLIVFTRDKDFLWRQYRCDFAATQEDRLELRLPLRHRQAEELWEPRGHRQAWNCLSTKLLLEYGFAIEAESGSEDEFEGSLELLSASLWQLPEPSGQAPVYDLAFTPRRPQLGQGMQFSFKLNRWPLDPFNPASANIKAEISLPDGTRESLRAFYYEGFIYDPAQWDLTSCLEPYGKPEWQLRYTPRQEGNYKVRIHAEVDGKNWELPELSFSCRGGRQAWRGYVRCDDENKAFLRYDDGSPFWGLGVNLRSPFDNRYKQVAPYSQWQDMGLAAYDYLLPKYKQYGINVIELWMSSWWLALEWINDAPGFHGVGHYNQQRAWMLDHIMRLAEENDIHLILVINNHGKFGTTYDTEWARNPYNVVNGGFLENCEDFYTSEQAKQAFRQSMDYIVARWGASPNLLTWKLFTEVDLTGNSIEFYHHPSVAAWHAEMGKYIKEIDPWQHPVTTHWMLGYHRINDAIAKLPELDWLTTDAYYNPGAGSKALVNMLKTGVQYGEKWEKPLGITEFGGSSYADSMGNLVKQVEIGLWTGLFNSAGLLPMYWWFALLEDKQLYDNYLAISRFAAKIDRRKLRSRENRLPDTALSLNEMLGEERYYAWIFDEDYYYSDVENLKAARHLGQKIEIESLPPGEYKLQIMNPRNAEIIEERKLVLDDAALPLLLTLPEFQRSIALKIEKRD
;
A
#
# COMPACT_ATOMS: atom_id res chain seq x y z
N MET A 1 4.85 27.88 -11.78
CA MET A 1 3.80 28.62 -11.06
C MET A 1 3.67 28.05 -9.66
N ARG A 2 4.41 28.63 -8.71
CA ARG A 2 4.35 28.30 -7.28
C ARG A 2 3.69 29.49 -6.59
N LEU A 3 2.61 29.25 -5.83
CA LEU A 3 2.22 29.92 -4.57
C LEU A 3 0.70 29.98 -4.38
N LYS A 4 0.29 29.48 -3.21
CA LYS A 4 -0.88 29.86 -2.41
C LYS A 4 -2.27 29.46 -2.93
N ARG A 5 -2.70 28.26 -2.54
CA ARG A 5 -4.09 28.00 -2.12
C ARG A 5 -4.08 27.43 -0.70
N LYS A 6 -3.99 28.34 0.29
CA LYS A 6 -4.00 28.02 1.73
C LYS A 6 -5.29 28.51 2.42
N ALA A 7 -6.36 28.79 1.67
CA ALA A 7 -7.59 29.29 2.26
C ALA A 7 -8.77 28.84 1.40
N ASP A 8 -9.37 27.72 1.78
CA ASP A 8 -10.79 27.39 1.53
C ASP A 8 -11.19 26.04 2.17
N PHE A 9 -10.27 25.33 2.85
CA PHE A 9 -10.57 24.05 3.51
C PHE A 9 -11.17 24.16 4.93
N ASP A 10 -11.21 25.34 5.55
CA ASP A 10 -11.52 25.48 6.99
C ASP A 10 -12.97 25.91 7.35
N LYS A 11 -13.93 25.80 6.43
CA LYS A 11 -15.34 26.11 6.74
C LYS A 11 -16.30 25.09 6.16
N LYS A 12 -16.28 23.85 6.68
CA LYS A 12 -17.42 22.92 6.60
C LYS A 12 -17.30 21.73 7.58
N PHE A 13 -17.09 22.02 8.85
CA PHE A 13 -17.34 21.05 9.93
C PHE A 13 -18.00 21.74 11.11
N ARG A 14 -19.34 21.82 11.05
CA ARG A 14 -20.23 21.92 12.22
C ARG A 14 -21.49 21.15 11.87
N VAL A 15 -21.68 20.01 12.51
CA VAL A 15 -22.99 19.34 12.57
C VAL A 15 -23.36 19.32 14.05
N ASP A 16 -24.24 20.24 14.42
CA ASP A 16 -24.87 20.26 15.73
C ASP A 16 -25.92 19.15 15.78
N SER A 17 -25.82 18.33 16.83
CA SER A 17 -26.77 17.31 17.24
C SER A 17 -28.04 17.96 17.81
N LEU A 18 -29.22 17.60 17.29
CA LEU A 18 -30.48 17.75 18.01
C LEU A 18 -31.40 16.56 17.70
N LEU A 19 -31.63 15.76 18.74
CA LEU A 19 -32.68 14.74 18.86
C LEU A 19 -34.06 15.42 18.93
N THR A 20 -35.08 14.85 18.28
CA THR A 20 -36.37 14.50 18.93
C THR A 20 -37.22 13.57 18.07
N ALA A 21 -37.99 12.74 18.76
CA ALA A 21 -38.79 11.60 18.34
C ALA A 21 -40.06 11.91 17.52
N GLY A 22 -40.60 10.87 16.88
CA GLY A 22 -42.03 10.58 16.88
C GLY A 22 -42.70 10.25 15.54
N GLY A 23 -43.37 9.10 15.47
CA GLY A 23 -44.71 9.05 14.86
C GLY A 23 -44.93 8.19 13.61
N ASN A 24 -45.49 7.01 13.86
CA ASN A 24 -46.28 6.09 13.03
C ASN A 24 -47.21 6.65 11.92
N GLU A 25 -47.58 5.70 11.04
CA GLU A 25 -48.86 5.52 10.29
C GLU A 25 -48.88 5.70 8.73
N SER A 26 -48.93 4.53 8.06
CA SER A 26 -49.83 4.08 6.98
C SER A 26 -50.39 5.05 5.92
N PHE A 27 -50.36 4.63 4.63
CA PHE A 27 -51.56 4.48 3.77
C PHE A 27 -51.26 3.69 2.47
N LEU A 28 -52.18 2.77 2.13
CA LEU A 28 -52.32 1.93 0.91
C LEU A 28 -52.90 2.76 -0.29
N PRO A 29 -53.42 2.16 -1.40
CA PRO A 29 -52.77 1.45 -2.50
C PRO A 29 -53.28 1.91 -3.91
N GLY A 30 -52.71 1.38 -5.00
CA GLY A 30 -53.55 0.86 -6.10
C GLY A 30 -53.40 1.38 -7.54
N PHE A 31 -53.49 0.38 -8.44
CA PHE A 31 -53.93 0.36 -9.84
C PHE A 31 -52.91 0.60 -10.96
N ASN A 32 -52.46 -0.45 -11.67
CA ASN A 32 -53.08 -1.13 -12.85
C ASN A 32 -52.81 -0.34 -14.16
N ASN A 33 -52.43 -0.91 -15.30
CA ASN A 33 -52.62 -2.27 -15.81
C ASN A 33 -51.93 -2.41 -17.19
N ARG A 34 -51.72 -3.68 -17.56
CA ARG A 34 -51.77 -4.28 -18.92
C ARG A 34 -50.48 -4.56 -19.71
N ARG A 35 -50.19 -5.88 -19.71
CA ARG A 35 -50.25 -6.83 -20.86
C ARG A 35 -49.03 -6.83 -21.80
N ARG A 36 -48.46 -7.98 -22.23
CA ARG A 36 -48.86 -9.40 -22.21
C ARG A 36 -47.68 -10.29 -22.63
N LEU A 37 -47.62 -11.49 -22.03
CA LEU A 37 -47.29 -12.84 -22.57
C LEU A 37 -45.95 -13.07 -23.30
N CYS A 38 -45.27 -14.22 -23.24
CA CYS A 38 -45.36 -15.53 -22.55
C CYS A 38 -43.97 -16.21 -22.81
N VAL A 39 -43.26 -16.85 -21.86
CA VAL A 39 -43.45 -18.24 -21.33
C VAL A 39 -43.35 -19.28 -22.45
N LEU A 40 -42.58 -20.39 -22.40
CA LEU A 40 -41.55 -20.95 -21.52
C LEU A 40 -40.92 -22.14 -22.31
N TYR A 41 -39.62 -22.38 -22.11
CA TYR A 41 -38.92 -23.67 -21.93
C TYR A 41 -38.94 -24.85 -22.94
N CYS A 42 -37.74 -25.44 -23.03
CA CYS A 42 -37.37 -26.87 -22.86
C CYS A 42 -36.82 -27.66 -24.06
N VAL A 43 -35.53 -28.02 -23.91
CA VAL A 43 -35.00 -29.40 -23.92
C VAL A 43 -34.65 -30.04 -25.29
N ALA A 44 -33.34 -30.30 -25.46
CA ALA A 44 -32.68 -31.25 -26.38
C ALA A 44 -33.01 -32.72 -25.97
N PRO A 45 -32.77 -33.82 -26.76
CA PRO A 45 -31.46 -34.17 -27.35
C PRO A 45 -31.40 -35.13 -28.58
N ARG A 46 -30.17 -35.25 -29.16
CA ARG A 46 -29.43 -36.43 -29.72
C ARG A 46 -30.08 -37.43 -30.74
N PHE A 47 -29.39 -37.70 -31.87
CA PHE A 47 -28.50 -38.87 -32.18
C PHE A 47 -28.44 -39.33 -33.68
N TYR A 48 -27.21 -39.74 -34.10
CA TYR A 48 -26.74 -40.74 -35.11
C TYR A 48 -27.07 -40.72 -36.63
N HIS A 49 -26.01 -40.80 -37.47
CA HIS A 49 -25.61 -41.91 -38.40
C HIS A 49 -24.34 -41.51 -39.23
N LEU A 50 -23.21 -42.25 -39.17
CA LEU A 50 -22.67 -43.30 -40.09
C LEU A 50 -22.40 -42.83 -41.55
N PHE A 51 -21.38 -43.21 -42.34
CA PHE A 51 -20.04 -43.87 -42.28
C PHE A 51 -19.56 -44.01 -43.77
N LEU A 52 -18.26 -44.27 -44.03
CA LEU A 52 -17.62 -44.86 -45.27
C LEU A 52 -17.34 -43.92 -46.48
N LEU A 53 -16.27 -44.02 -47.31
CA LEU A 53 -15.00 -44.77 -47.41
C LEU A 53 -14.14 -44.15 -48.57
N TYR A 54 -12.82 -44.20 -48.40
CA TYR A 54 -11.72 -44.55 -49.35
C TYR A 54 -11.11 -43.62 -50.42
N ASP A 55 -9.77 -43.62 -50.32
CA ASP A 55 -8.66 -43.28 -51.22
C ASP A 55 -8.74 -43.81 -52.67
N MET A 56 -8.12 -43.05 -53.60
CA MET A 56 -7.07 -43.56 -54.50
C MET A 56 -6.28 -42.42 -55.16
N ALA A 57 -4.99 -42.67 -55.39
CA ALA A 57 -3.96 -41.71 -55.71
C ALA A 57 -3.55 -41.67 -57.21
N HIS A 58 -2.94 -40.52 -57.57
CA HIS A 58 -1.95 -40.24 -58.64
C HIS A 58 -2.36 -40.28 -60.14
N ILE A 59 -2.04 -39.17 -60.87
CA ILE A 59 -0.95 -39.06 -61.89
C ILE A 59 -1.04 -37.70 -62.67
N PHE A 60 0.05 -36.92 -62.60
CA PHE A 60 0.64 -35.95 -63.58
C PHE A 60 -0.19 -34.89 -64.35
N ARG A 61 0.08 -33.59 -64.08
CA ARG A 61 1.00 -32.72 -64.88
C ARG A 61 1.05 -31.26 -64.35
N PRO A 62 2.24 -30.62 -64.26
CA PRO A 62 2.43 -29.25 -63.78
C PRO A 62 2.46 -28.26 -64.96
N GLY A 63 1.62 -27.23 -64.92
CA GLY A 63 1.62 -26.21 -65.98
C GLY A 63 0.68 -25.03 -65.80
N PHE A 64 0.12 -24.84 -64.60
CA PHE A 64 -0.89 -23.80 -64.36
C PHE A 64 -0.69 -22.97 -63.07
N PHE A 65 0.37 -23.23 -62.31
CA PHE A 65 0.59 -22.61 -61.00
C PHE A 65 1.54 -21.40 -60.97
N VAL A 66 2.20 -21.07 -62.08
CA VAL A 66 3.20 -19.98 -62.12
C VAL A 66 2.59 -18.63 -62.52
N LEU A 67 1.38 -18.59 -63.10
CA LEU A 67 0.75 -17.31 -63.48
C LEU A 67 -0.23 -16.75 -62.41
N ILE A 68 -0.66 -17.57 -61.43
CA ILE A 68 -1.52 -17.11 -60.33
C ILE A 68 -0.71 -16.63 -59.10
N MET A 69 0.56 -17.07 -58.96
CA MET A 69 1.44 -16.59 -57.88
C MET A 69 2.17 -15.28 -58.17
N LEU A 70 2.11 -14.74 -59.39
CA LEU A 70 2.75 -13.46 -59.75
C LEU A 70 1.77 -12.27 -59.84
N VAL A 71 0.47 -12.49 -59.56
CA VAL A 71 -0.55 -11.41 -59.54
C VAL A 71 -1.10 -11.14 -58.13
N PHE A 72 -0.74 -11.93 -57.11
CA PHE A 72 -1.12 -11.69 -55.70
C PHE A 72 0.02 -11.19 -54.80
N SER A 73 1.12 -10.68 -55.38
CA SER A 73 2.13 -9.90 -54.67
C SER A 73 1.94 -8.39 -54.85
N HIS A 74 0.73 -7.93 -55.18
CA HIS A 74 0.32 -6.61 -54.74
C HIS A 74 -0.10 -6.77 -53.29
N SER A 75 0.78 -6.39 -52.37
CA SER A 75 0.32 -5.86 -51.09
C SER A 75 -0.77 -4.86 -51.43
N PHE A 76 -2.03 -5.24 -51.22
CA PHE A 76 -3.08 -4.25 -51.08
C PHE A 76 -2.60 -3.38 -49.93
N MET A 77 -2.03 -2.22 -50.25
CA MET A 77 -2.11 -1.08 -49.35
C MET A 77 -3.60 -0.84 -49.20
N HIS A 78 -4.24 -1.53 -48.25
CA HIS A 78 -5.50 -1.06 -47.74
C HIS A 78 -5.22 0.38 -47.34
N ALA A 79 -5.92 1.31 -47.99
CA ALA A 79 -6.07 2.65 -47.45
C ALA A 79 -6.51 2.44 -46.00
N GLN A 80 -5.62 2.71 -45.05
CA GLN A 80 -5.95 2.58 -43.65
C GLN A 80 -7.11 3.55 -43.43
N GLU A 81 -8.24 3.06 -42.95
CA GLU A 81 -9.35 3.93 -42.58
C GLU A 81 -9.13 4.40 -41.13
N PRO A 82 -9.55 5.62 -40.79
CA PRO A 82 -9.48 6.09 -39.41
C PRO A 82 -10.32 5.18 -38.51
N LEU A 83 -9.81 4.89 -37.32
CA LEU A 83 -10.57 4.21 -36.26
C LEU A 83 -11.83 5.01 -35.91
N CYS A 84 -11.70 6.34 -35.84
CA CYS A 84 -12.83 7.26 -35.84
C CYS A 84 -12.42 8.66 -36.32
N GLN A 85 -13.40 9.37 -36.87
CA GLN A 85 -13.35 10.83 -36.99
C GLN A 85 -13.80 11.45 -35.66
N LEU A 86 -13.02 12.40 -35.15
CA LEU A 86 -13.34 13.16 -33.95
C LEU A 86 -14.18 14.39 -34.32
N SER A 87 -15.15 14.72 -33.47
CA SER A 87 -16.02 15.86 -33.71
C SER A 87 -15.28 17.21 -33.72
N LEU A 88 -15.53 18.02 -34.74
CA LEU A 88 -15.16 19.43 -34.78
C LEU A 88 -16.13 20.31 -33.98
N GLN A 89 -17.27 19.77 -33.55
CA GLN A 89 -18.22 20.48 -32.69
C GLN A 89 -17.75 20.49 -31.23
N GLY A 90 -18.12 21.54 -30.50
CA GLY A 90 -17.84 21.64 -29.05
C GLY A 90 -16.46 22.18 -28.70
N TRP A 91 -15.63 22.53 -29.68
CA TRP A 91 -14.37 23.23 -29.44
C TRP A 91 -14.59 24.61 -28.81
N GLN A 92 -13.66 25.03 -27.95
CA GLN A 92 -13.75 26.29 -27.22
C GLN A 92 -12.41 27.02 -27.28
N SER A 93 -12.42 28.34 -27.48
CA SER A 93 -11.24 29.16 -27.21
C SER A 93 -11.08 29.34 -25.70
N ARG A 94 -9.85 29.20 -25.20
CA ARG A 94 -9.50 29.36 -23.79
C ARG A 94 -8.60 30.58 -23.61
N SER A 95 -9.00 31.46 -22.71
CA SER A 95 -8.20 32.58 -22.23
C SER A 95 -7.97 32.46 -20.74
N TRP A 96 -6.80 32.88 -20.28
CA TRP A 96 -6.40 32.79 -18.87
C TRP A 96 -6.46 34.17 -18.22
N HIS A 97 -7.19 34.30 -17.11
CA HIS A 97 -7.17 35.51 -16.29
C HIS A 97 -5.98 35.49 -15.32
N ALA A 98 -5.59 36.67 -14.81
CA ALA A 98 -4.47 36.82 -13.87
C ALA A 98 -4.59 35.94 -12.60
N GLU A 99 -5.81 35.56 -12.20
CA GLU A 99 -6.09 34.65 -11.08
C GLU A 99 -5.90 33.15 -11.42
N GLY A 100 -5.49 32.80 -12.64
CA GLY A 100 -5.36 31.41 -13.11
C GLY A 100 -6.70 30.71 -13.40
N LYS A 101 -7.79 31.47 -13.51
CA LYS A 101 -9.09 30.95 -13.98
C LYS A 101 -9.17 31.04 -15.50
N ALA A 102 -9.49 29.92 -16.12
CA ALA A 102 -9.73 29.84 -17.56
C ALA A 102 -11.17 30.32 -17.88
N LYS A 103 -11.29 31.22 -18.86
CA LYS A 103 -12.56 31.57 -19.50
C LYS A 103 -12.64 30.84 -20.84
N LEU A 104 -13.71 30.05 -21.00
CA LEU A 104 -14.00 29.29 -22.22
C LEU A 104 -15.06 30.02 -23.03
N SER A 105 -14.86 30.11 -24.35
CA SER A 105 -15.86 30.64 -25.29
C SER A 105 -16.04 29.65 -26.43
N ALA A 106 -17.27 29.28 -26.74
CA ALA A 106 -17.56 28.27 -27.75
C ALA A 106 -17.19 28.76 -29.15
N LEU A 107 -16.60 27.86 -29.94
CA LEU A 107 -16.35 28.06 -31.36
C LEU A 107 -17.45 27.39 -32.17
N LYS A 108 -17.77 27.98 -33.33
CA LYS A 108 -18.74 27.41 -34.27
C LYS A 108 -17.99 26.65 -35.34
N ALA A 109 -18.25 25.34 -35.43
CA ALA A 109 -17.78 24.52 -36.53
C ALA A 109 -18.89 24.31 -37.56
N GLU A 110 -18.51 24.29 -38.83
CA GLU A 110 -19.36 23.85 -39.94
C GLU A 110 -18.74 22.59 -40.57
N GLN A 111 -18.21 22.71 -41.81
CA GLN A 111 -17.39 21.67 -42.43
C GLN A 111 -15.95 21.68 -41.89
N THR A 112 -15.46 22.85 -41.51
CA THR A 112 -14.17 23.08 -40.87
C THR A 112 -14.39 23.88 -39.58
N LEU A 113 -13.34 23.98 -38.76
CA LEU A 113 -13.36 24.78 -37.54
C LEU A 113 -12.39 25.97 -37.69
N PRO A 114 -12.89 27.21 -37.80
CA PRO A 114 -12.05 28.40 -37.82
C PRO A 114 -11.48 28.70 -36.43
N LEU A 115 -10.19 29.02 -36.40
CA LEU A 115 -9.37 29.27 -35.22
C LEU A 115 -8.71 30.67 -35.35
N PRO A 116 -9.31 31.73 -34.78
CA PRO A 116 -8.82 33.11 -34.93
C PRO A 116 -7.47 33.38 -34.25
N ILE A 117 -6.45 33.78 -35.02
CA ILE A 117 -5.08 34.05 -34.56
C ILE A 117 -4.86 35.56 -34.43
N SER A 118 -4.17 35.96 -33.36
CA SER A 118 -3.72 37.34 -33.13
C SER A 118 -2.31 37.31 -32.54
N LEU A 119 -1.31 37.69 -33.34
CA LEU A 119 0.09 37.81 -32.91
C LEU A 119 0.49 39.29 -32.79
N PRO A 120 1.30 39.67 -31.78
CA PRO A 120 1.86 38.81 -30.72
C PRO A 120 0.79 38.40 -29.69
N GLY A 121 0.83 37.14 -29.27
CA GLY A 121 -0.14 36.60 -28.33
C GLY A 121 -0.13 35.08 -28.35
N ARG A 122 -0.81 34.46 -27.37
CA ARG A 122 -1.07 33.02 -27.33
C ARG A 122 -2.57 32.80 -27.37
N GLN A 123 -3.07 32.16 -28.41
CA GLN A 123 -4.46 31.74 -28.50
C GLN A 123 -4.53 30.24 -28.26
N GLU A 124 -5.36 29.81 -27.31
CA GLU A 124 -5.58 28.39 -27.01
C GLU A 124 -6.98 27.97 -27.42
N TYR A 125 -7.10 26.78 -27.99
CA TYR A 125 -8.36 26.12 -28.31
C TYR A 125 -8.34 24.72 -27.72
N VAL A 126 -9.45 24.32 -27.11
CA VAL A 126 -9.53 23.08 -26.35
C VAL A 126 -10.81 22.33 -26.65
N GLN A 127 -10.69 21.01 -26.69
CA GLN A 127 -11.81 20.09 -26.61
C GLN A 127 -11.80 19.43 -25.23
N SER A 128 -12.71 19.88 -24.36
CA SER A 128 -12.85 19.38 -22.99
C SER A 128 -13.87 18.22 -22.88
N LYS A 129 -14.66 17.98 -23.93
CA LYS A 129 -15.53 16.82 -24.06
C LYS A 129 -14.94 15.86 -25.08
N LEU A 130 -14.22 14.86 -24.59
CA LEU A 130 -13.67 13.82 -25.45
C LEU A 130 -14.80 13.00 -26.07
N ASP A 131 -14.84 12.97 -27.39
CA ASP A 131 -15.68 12.04 -28.15
C ASP A 131 -15.01 10.65 -28.12
N LYS A 132 -15.80 9.60 -27.82
CA LYS A 132 -15.37 8.19 -27.78
C LYS A 132 -14.03 7.97 -27.04
N PRO A 133 -13.93 8.33 -25.74
CA PRO A 133 -12.68 8.24 -24.96
C PRO A 133 -12.05 6.84 -24.95
N GLU A 134 -12.86 5.78 -25.08
CA GLU A 134 -12.40 4.39 -25.16
C GLU A 134 -11.57 4.09 -26.42
N LEU A 135 -11.74 4.86 -27.51
CA LEU A 135 -10.98 4.66 -28.75
C LEU A 135 -9.59 5.28 -28.68
N TRP A 136 -9.37 6.29 -27.83
CA TRP A 136 -8.05 6.90 -27.63
C TRP A 136 -7.02 5.90 -27.11
N GLN A 137 -7.43 4.96 -26.27
CA GLN A 137 -6.55 3.89 -25.76
C GLN A 137 -6.14 2.90 -26.84
N LYS A 138 -6.99 2.70 -27.86
CA LYS A 138 -6.75 1.75 -28.95
C LYS A 138 -5.94 2.38 -30.09
N ALA A 139 -6.11 3.68 -30.29
CA ALA A 139 -5.48 4.42 -31.37
C ALA A 139 -3.94 4.47 -31.25
N GLU A 140 -3.27 4.29 -32.38
CA GLU A 140 -1.81 4.40 -32.52
C GLU A 140 -1.39 5.85 -32.80
N GLU A 141 -2.23 6.62 -33.49
CA GLU A 141 -1.94 8.01 -33.85
C GLU A 141 -3.19 8.91 -33.73
N LEU A 142 -2.95 10.17 -33.35
CA LEU A 142 -3.85 11.30 -33.59
C LEU A 142 -3.41 12.01 -34.87
N ARG A 143 -4.32 12.16 -35.83
CA ARG A 143 -4.08 12.93 -37.05
C ARG A 143 -4.92 14.19 -37.10
N LEU A 144 -4.27 15.30 -37.46
CA LEU A 144 -4.86 16.62 -37.51
C LEU A 144 -4.45 17.28 -38.81
N SER A 145 -5.44 17.82 -39.51
CA SER A 145 -5.25 18.51 -40.78
C SER A 145 -5.67 19.96 -40.63
N PHE A 146 -4.78 20.89 -40.93
CA PHE A 146 -5.04 22.31 -40.86
C PHE A 146 -4.86 22.98 -42.22
N LYS A 147 -5.69 23.96 -42.55
CA LYS A 147 -5.43 24.93 -43.62
C LYS A 147 -4.75 26.15 -43.00
N VAL A 148 -3.55 26.44 -43.48
CA VAL A 148 -2.69 27.53 -43.01
C VAL A 148 -3.00 28.81 -43.79
N PRO A 149 -3.22 29.95 -43.12
CA PRO A 149 -3.49 31.20 -43.83
C PRO A 149 -2.25 31.72 -44.55
N GLU A 150 -2.45 32.39 -45.68
CA GLU A 150 -1.39 33.09 -46.40
C GLU A 150 -0.74 34.15 -45.49
N ASN A 151 0.59 34.29 -45.59
CA ASN A 151 1.39 35.27 -44.83
C ASN A 151 1.41 35.05 -43.31
N LEU A 152 1.12 33.84 -42.82
CA LEU A 152 1.43 33.51 -41.43
C LEU A 152 2.95 33.66 -41.21
N PRO A 153 3.41 34.44 -40.21
CA PRO A 153 4.84 34.67 -40.02
C PRO A 153 5.61 33.38 -39.72
N ASP A 154 6.85 33.29 -40.18
CA ASP A 154 7.74 32.14 -39.92
C ASP A 154 8.02 31.95 -38.41
N SER A 155 7.81 32.97 -37.59
CA SER A 155 7.90 32.87 -36.14
C SER A 155 6.68 32.20 -35.48
N ALA A 156 5.57 31.99 -36.20
CA ALA A 156 4.39 31.32 -35.66
C ALA A 156 4.69 29.84 -35.33
N ARG A 157 4.16 29.38 -34.20
CA ARG A 157 4.36 28.01 -33.70
C ARG A 157 3.01 27.41 -33.34
N LEU A 158 2.78 26.19 -33.77
CA LEU A 158 1.64 25.38 -33.37
C LEU A 158 2.06 24.45 -32.24
N ILE A 159 1.30 24.48 -31.14
CA ILE A 159 1.48 23.59 -30.00
C ILE A 159 0.24 22.73 -29.89
N VAL A 160 0.39 21.41 -30.09
CA VAL A 160 -0.65 20.46 -29.70
C VAL A 160 -0.42 20.07 -28.26
N PHE A 161 -1.45 20.13 -27.41
CA PHE A 161 -1.33 19.77 -26.01
C PHE A 161 -2.42 18.79 -25.58
N THR A 162 -2.14 18.07 -24.49
CA THR A 162 -3.08 17.23 -23.77
C THR A 162 -2.96 17.49 -22.28
N ARG A 163 -4.06 17.28 -21.57
CA ARG A 163 -4.07 17.18 -20.12
C ARG A 163 -4.86 15.95 -19.69
N ASP A 164 -4.33 15.21 -18.73
CA ASP A 164 -5.00 14.05 -18.13
C ASP A 164 -5.75 14.42 -16.83
N LYS A 165 -6.44 13.43 -16.27
CA LYS A 165 -7.22 13.53 -15.02
C LYS A 165 -6.35 13.75 -13.78
N ASP A 166 -5.04 13.54 -13.88
CA ASP A 166 -4.05 13.89 -12.85
C ASP A 166 -3.47 15.30 -13.04
N PHE A 167 -4.02 16.04 -13.99
CA PHE A 167 -3.61 17.39 -14.36
C PHE A 167 -2.19 17.49 -14.91
N LEU A 168 -1.63 16.39 -15.43
CA LEU A 168 -0.33 16.38 -16.10
C LEU A 168 -0.48 16.88 -17.54
N TRP A 169 0.33 17.86 -17.90
CA TRP A 169 0.32 18.49 -19.22
C TRP A 169 1.43 17.94 -20.09
N ARG A 170 1.07 17.55 -21.31
CA ARG A 170 2.03 17.12 -22.33
C ARG A 170 1.77 17.89 -23.62
N GLN A 171 2.82 18.18 -24.38
CA GLN A 171 2.68 18.92 -25.62
C GLN A 171 3.67 18.49 -26.71
N TYR A 172 3.31 18.78 -27.94
CA TYR A 172 4.16 18.73 -29.11
C TYR A 172 4.18 20.13 -29.75
N ARG A 173 5.35 20.68 -30.04
CA ARG A 173 5.53 22.02 -30.63
C ARG A 173 6.16 21.88 -32.02
N CYS A 174 5.58 22.52 -33.02
CA CYS A 174 6.08 22.51 -34.39
C CYS A 174 5.95 23.88 -35.07
N ASP A 175 6.68 24.06 -36.17
CA ASP A 175 6.52 25.17 -37.11
C ASP A 175 5.53 24.80 -38.22
N PHE A 176 5.32 25.73 -39.16
CA PHE A 176 4.46 25.56 -40.33
C PHE A 176 5.26 25.30 -41.62
N ALA A 177 6.55 24.97 -41.53
CA ALA A 177 7.44 24.85 -42.69
C ALA A 177 7.14 23.62 -43.56
N ALA A 178 6.51 22.59 -42.99
CA ALA A 178 6.13 21.35 -43.70
C ALA A 178 4.77 21.46 -44.44
N THR A 179 4.30 22.68 -44.74
CA THR A 179 3.03 22.90 -45.44
C THR A 179 3.11 22.47 -46.91
N GLN A 180 2.10 21.74 -47.37
CA GLN A 180 1.93 21.35 -48.78
C GLN A 180 0.57 21.87 -49.24
N GLU A 181 0.54 22.69 -50.30
CA GLU A 181 -0.71 23.28 -50.83
C GLU A 181 -1.54 23.97 -49.72
N ASP A 182 -0.89 24.80 -48.89
CA ASP A 182 -1.48 25.51 -47.74
C ASP A 182 -2.06 24.59 -46.65
N ARG A 183 -1.68 23.31 -46.64
CA ARG A 183 -2.13 22.33 -45.64
C ARG A 183 -0.99 21.84 -44.77
N LEU A 184 -1.23 21.82 -43.46
CA LEU A 184 -0.37 21.18 -42.48
C LEU A 184 -1.03 19.89 -41.99
N GLU A 185 -0.36 18.76 -42.21
CA GLU A 185 -0.78 17.45 -41.76
C GLU A 185 0.10 17.00 -40.58
N LEU A 186 -0.49 16.88 -39.39
CA LEU A 186 0.18 16.37 -38.21
C LEU A 186 -0.20 14.91 -37.96
N ARG A 187 0.80 14.09 -37.66
CA ARG A 187 0.65 12.69 -37.24
C ARG A 187 1.37 12.52 -35.91
N LEU A 188 0.60 12.39 -34.85
CA LEU A 188 1.11 12.37 -33.48
C LEU A 188 0.94 10.96 -32.90
N PRO A 189 2.01 10.19 -32.67
CA PRO A 189 1.93 8.89 -32.02
C PRO A 189 1.31 9.00 -30.62
N LEU A 190 0.39 8.09 -30.30
CA LEU A 190 -0.27 7.98 -28.99
C LEU A 190 0.20 6.75 -28.20
N ARG A 191 0.93 5.83 -28.85
CA ARG A 191 1.38 4.58 -28.26
C ARG A 191 2.84 4.30 -28.64
N HIS A 192 3.44 3.37 -27.91
CA HIS A 192 4.80 2.90 -28.12
C HIS A 192 5.89 3.97 -27.91
N ARG A 193 7.13 3.57 -28.16
CA ARG A 193 8.33 4.42 -27.95
C ARG A 193 8.28 5.76 -28.67
N GLN A 194 7.63 5.82 -29.84
CA GLN A 194 7.49 7.06 -30.60
C GLN A 194 6.66 8.11 -29.83
N ALA A 195 5.62 7.69 -29.10
CA ALA A 195 4.85 8.60 -28.27
C ALA A 195 5.66 9.11 -27.05
N GLU A 196 6.48 8.26 -26.44
CA GLU A 196 7.37 8.68 -25.32
C GLU A 196 8.36 9.77 -25.74
N GLU A 197 8.86 9.68 -26.97
CA GLU A 197 9.89 10.57 -27.52
C GLU A 197 9.28 11.88 -28.06
N LEU A 198 8.06 11.84 -28.59
CA LEU A 198 7.41 13.00 -29.19
C LEU A 198 6.82 13.97 -28.15
N TRP A 199 6.10 13.45 -27.16
CA TRP A 199 5.30 14.28 -26.25
C TRP A 199 6.16 14.82 -25.11
N GLU A 200 6.35 16.15 -25.09
CA GLU A 200 7.10 16.85 -24.06
C GLU A 200 6.23 17.09 -22.81
N PRO A 201 6.66 16.63 -21.61
CA PRO A 201 5.97 16.97 -20.38
C PRO A 201 6.17 18.44 -19.98
N ARG A 202 5.16 19.03 -19.35
CA ARG A 202 5.15 20.44 -18.88
C ARG A 202 4.80 20.52 -17.41
N GLY A 203 5.76 20.97 -16.60
CA GLY A 203 5.59 21.09 -15.15
C GLY A 203 5.83 19.80 -14.37
N HIS A 204 6.25 18.73 -15.04
CA HIS A 204 6.67 17.44 -14.49
C HIS A 204 7.70 16.80 -15.44
N ARG A 205 8.21 15.61 -15.11
CA ARG A 205 9.24 14.90 -15.89
C ARG A 205 8.85 13.47 -16.27
N GLN A 206 7.58 13.15 -16.19
CA GLN A 206 7.05 11.85 -16.62
C GLN A 206 6.75 11.85 -18.12
N ALA A 207 7.29 10.87 -18.84
CA ALA A 207 7.03 10.70 -20.26
C ALA A 207 5.56 10.31 -20.54
N TRP A 208 5.14 10.42 -21.80
CA TRP A 208 3.89 9.83 -22.27
C TRP A 208 3.90 8.31 -22.08
N ASN A 209 2.76 7.73 -21.69
CA ASN A 209 2.63 6.32 -21.34
C ASN A 209 1.21 5.78 -21.62
N CYS A 210 0.97 4.50 -21.34
CA CYS A 210 -0.32 3.85 -21.59
C CYS A 210 -1.50 4.44 -20.81
N LEU A 211 -1.25 5.03 -19.63
CA LEU A 211 -2.29 5.67 -18.84
C LEU A 211 -2.64 7.07 -19.37
N SER A 212 -1.75 7.72 -20.12
CA SER A 212 -1.96 9.08 -20.65
C SER A 212 -3.23 9.17 -21.52
N THR A 213 -3.48 8.16 -22.37
CA THR A 213 -4.72 8.08 -23.17
C THR A 213 -5.94 7.62 -22.37
N LYS A 214 -5.75 6.72 -21.39
CA LYS A 214 -6.83 6.21 -20.53
C LYS A 214 -7.40 7.29 -19.61
N LEU A 215 -6.52 8.17 -19.14
CA LEU A 215 -6.81 9.26 -18.23
C LEU A 215 -6.97 10.60 -18.95
N LEU A 216 -6.98 10.63 -20.29
CA LEU A 216 -7.12 11.86 -21.05
C LEU A 216 -8.37 12.62 -20.56
N LEU A 217 -8.18 13.90 -20.23
CA LEU A 217 -9.24 14.80 -19.80
C LEU A 217 -9.58 15.78 -20.92
N GLU A 218 -8.56 16.33 -21.57
CA GLU A 218 -8.71 17.26 -22.70
C GLU A 218 -7.50 17.19 -23.63
N TYR A 219 -7.72 17.60 -24.88
CA TYR A 219 -6.67 17.89 -25.83
C TYR A 219 -7.00 19.20 -26.55
N GLY A 220 -5.98 19.83 -27.14
CA GLY A 220 -6.16 21.11 -27.80
C GLY A 220 -4.92 21.60 -28.52
N PHE A 221 -5.02 22.84 -28.99
CA PHE A 221 -3.97 23.52 -29.73
C PHE A 221 -3.75 24.91 -29.15
N ALA A 222 -2.51 25.38 -29.21
CA ALA A 222 -2.18 26.77 -29.02
C ALA A 222 -1.36 27.28 -30.21
N ILE A 223 -1.58 28.53 -30.57
CA ILE A 223 -0.81 29.23 -31.59
C ILE A 223 -0.19 30.44 -30.91
N GLU A 224 1.12 30.57 -31.06
CA GLU A 224 1.90 31.67 -30.50
C GLU A 224 3.10 31.98 -31.37
N ALA A 225 3.64 33.19 -31.26
CA ALA A 225 4.91 33.53 -31.87
C ALA A 225 6.08 32.94 -31.07
N GLU A 226 7.21 32.68 -31.74
CA GLU A 226 8.44 32.27 -31.08
C GLU A 226 8.84 33.30 -30.02
N SER A 227 9.37 32.81 -28.88
CA SER A 227 9.73 33.67 -27.76
C SER A 227 10.71 34.76 -28.19
N GLY A 228 10.29 36.02 -28.01
CA GLY A 228 11.07 37.20 -28.42
C GLY A 228 10.77 37.74 -29.82
N SER A 229 9.87 37.10 -30.57
CA SER A 229 9.35 37.66 -31.82
C SER A 229 8.38 38.81 -31.57
N GLU A 230 8.45 39.83 -32.42
CA GLU A 230 7.53 40.97 -32.47
C GLU A 230 6.62 40.91 -33.71
N ASP A 231 6.62 39.79 -34.45
CA ASP A 231 5.79 39.65 -35.65
C ASP A 231 4.31 39.80 -35.32
N GLU A 232 3.63 40.63 -36.11
CA GLU A 232 2.19 40.86 -36.00
C GLU A 232 1.42 40.07 -37.07
N PHE A 233 0.30 39.47 -36.67
CA PHE A 233 -0.58 38.76 -37.59
C PHE A 233 -2.00 38.70 -37.05
N GLU A 234 -2.98 39.03 -37.90
CA GLU A 234 -4.40 38.86 -37.62
C GLU A 234 -5.02 38.01 -38.73
N GLY A 235 -5.61 36.88 -38.36
CA GLY A 235 -6.15 35.94 -39.34
C GLY A 235 -6.82 34.74 -38.69
N SER A 236 -6.97 33.65 -39.45
CA SER A 236 -7.55 32.42 -38.92
C SER A 236 -6.85 31.21 -39.53
N LEU A 237 -6.48 30.26 -38.67
CA LEU A 237 -6.19 28.88 -39.06
C LEU A 237 -7.53 28.13 -39.21
N GLU A 238 -7.62 27.13 -40.07
CA GLU A 238 -8.80 26.24 -40.08
C GLU A 238 -8.40 24.81 -39.76
N LEU A 239 -8.99 24.20 -38.73
CA LEU A 239 -8.90 22.76 -38.51
C LEU A 239 -9.88 22.07 -39.46
N LEU A 240 -9.34 21.33 -40.42
CA LEU A 240 -10.08 20.62 -41.46
C LEU A 240 -10.59 19.28 -40.96
N SER A 241 -9.78 18.56 -40.18
CA SER A 241 -10.16 17.27 -39.61
C SER A 241 -9.32 16.90 -38.40
N ALA A 242 -9.91 16.09 -37.51
CA ALA A 242 -9.24 15.42 -36.41
C ALA A 242 -9.68 13.96 -36.38
N SER A 243 -8.75 13.02 -36.33
CA SER A 243 -9.09 11.59 -36.40
C SER A 243 -8.10 10.72 -35.64
N LEU A 244 -8.60 9.60 -35.12
CA LEU A 244 -7.81 8.57 -34.48
C LEU A 244 -7.56 7.44 -35.46
N TRP A 245 -6.33 6.93 -35.47
CA TRP A 245 -5.89 5.93 -36.44
C TRP A 245 -5.34 4.70 -35.74
N GLN A 246 -5.68 3.53 -36.28
CA GLN A 246 -5.02 2.28 -35.94
C GLN A 246 -3.96 2.01 -37.02
N LEU A 247 -2.72 1.83 -36.61
CA LEU A 247 -1.66 1.38 -37.49
C LEU A 247 -1.41 -0.12 -37.33
N PRO A 248 -1.00 -0.82 -38.40
CA PRO A 248 -0.51 -2.18 -38.27
C PRO A 248 0.76 -2.16 -37.42
N GLU A 249 0.87 -3.15 -36.53
CA GLU A 249 2.07 -3.30 -35.71
C GLU A 249 3.31 -3.51 -36.59
N PRO A 250 4.42 -2.82 -36.30
CA PRO A 250 5.68 -3.05 -37.00
C PRO A 250 6.12 -4.51 -36.82
N SER A 251 6.32 -5.24 -37.92
CA SER A 251 6.80 -6.63 -37.86
C SER A 251 8.25 -6.70 -37.36
N GLY A 252 8.54 -7.62 -36.44
CA GLY A 252 9.92 -7.95 -36.06
C GLY A 252 10.54 -7.07 -34.95
N GLN A 253 9.75 -6.27 -34.24
CA GLN A 253 10.23 -5.60 -33.02
C GLN A 253 10.41 -6.59 -31.87
N ALA A 254 11.49 -6.43 -31.10
CA ALA A 254 11.70 -7.18 -29.87
C ALA A 254 10.52 -6.95 -28.89
N PRO A 255 10.15 -7.92 -28.06
CA PRO A 255 9.03 -7.76 -27.16
C PRO A 255 9.28 -6.69 -26.07
N VAL A 256 10.54 -6.52 -25.70
CA VAL A 256 10.94 -5.64 -24.61
C VAL A 256 12.21 -4.88 -24.95
N TYR A 257 12.46 -3.82 -24.19
CA TYR A 257 13.71 -3.08 -24.16
C TYR A 257 14.05 -2.70 -22.70
N ASP A 258 15.29 -2.27 -22.46
CA ASP A 258 15.82 -1.95 -21.12
C ASP A 258 15.68 -3.08 -20.09
N LEU A 259 15.71 -4.35 -20.52
CA LEU A 259 15.68 -5.51 -19.61
C LEU A 259 16.97 -5.55 -18.76
N ALA A 260 16.82 -5.34 -17.46
CA ALA A 260 17.92 -5.30 -16.52
C ALA A 260 17.53 -5.88 -15.15
N PHE A 261 18.52 -6.13 -14.30
CA PHE A 261 18.29 -6.45 -12.90
C PHE A 261 19.46 -6.01 -12.01
N THR A 262 19.15 -5.74 -10.74
CA THR A 262 20.09 -5.29 -9.71
C THR A 262 19.75 -5.90 -8.35
N PRO A 263 20.75 -6.23 -7.51
CA PRO A 263 22.19 -6.26 -7.80
C PRO A 263 22.56 -7.44 -8.73
N ARG A 264 23.69 -7.34 -9.45
CA ARG A 264 24.18 -8.43 -10.33
C ARG A 264 24.75 -9.63 -9.58
N ARG A 265 25.08 -9.47 -8.30
CA ARG A 265 25.65 -10.49 -7.41
C ARG A 265 24.96 -10.37 -6.05
N PRO A 266 23.69 -10.79 -5.94
CA PRO A 266 22.93 -10.70 -4.69
C PRO A 266 23.52 -11.61 -3.61
N GLN A 267 23.34 -11.21 -2.35
CA GLN A 267 23.54 -12.07 -1.20
C GLN A 267 22.23 -12.74 -0.77
N LEU A 268 22.32 -13.83 0.00
CA LEU A 268 21.17 -14.42 0.68
C LEU A 268 20.38 -13.34 1.44
N GLY A 269 19.06 -13.32 1.25
CA GLY A 269 18.18 -12.35 1.90
C GLY A 269 18.25 -10.92 1.33
N GLN A 270 19.09 -10.65 0.32
CA GLN A 270 19.17 -9.35 -0.30
C GLN A 270 18.14 -9.21 -1.42
N GLY A 271 17.22 -8.25 -1.28
CA GLY A 271 16.24 -7.93 -2.31
C GLY A 271 16.88 -7.61 -3.67
N MET A 272 16.27 -8.12 -4.72
CA MET A 272 16.61 -7.88 -6.12
C MET A 272 15.42 -7.24 -6.83
N GLN A 273 15.73 -6.41 -7.81
CA GLN A 273 14.76 -5.83 -8.72
C GLN A 273 15.17 -6.12 -10.16
N PHE A 274 14.23 -6.67 -10.93
CA PHE A 274 14.28 -6.76 -12.38
C PHE A 274 13.39 -5.66 -12.94
N SER A 275 13.81 -5.03 -14.03
CA SER A 275 13.07 -3.96 -14.70
C SER A 275 13.11 -4.17 -16.21
N PHE A 276 12.01 -3.84 -16.89
CA PHE A 276 11.93 -3.85 -18.35
C PHE A 276 10.77 -2.98 -18.83
N LYS A 277 10.81 -2.59 -20.10
CA LYS A 277 9.73 -1.88 -20.77
C LYS A 277 9.22 -2.72 -21.92
N LEU A 278 7.90 -2.70 -22.12
CA LEU A 278 7.27 -3.38 -23.24
C LEU A 278 7.30 -2.46 -24.47
N ASN A 279 7.66 -3.01 -25.63
CA ASN A 279 7.44 -2.26 -26.88
C ASN A 279 5.95 -2.13 -27.16
N ARG A 280 5.14 -3.16 -26.86
CA ARG A 280 3.68 -3.08 -26.88
C ARG A 280 3.14 -2.74 -25.50
N TRP A 281 2.54 -1.57 -25.38
CA TRP A 281 1.89 -1.20 -24.13
C TRP A 281 0.53 -1.87 -23.97
N PRO A 282 0.14 -2.28 -22.75
CA PRO A 282 -1.22 -2.74 -22.50
C PRO A 282 -2.23 -1.60 -22.64
N LEU A 283 -3.49 -1.93 -22.91
CA LEU A 283 -4.61 -0.99 -22.76
C LEU A 283 -4.79 -0.58 -21.30
N ASP A 284 -4.59 -1.51 -20.37
CA ASP A 284 -4.73 -1.29 -18.94
C ASP A 284 -3.64 -2.05 -18.15
N PRO A 285 -2.62 -1.37 -17.61
CA PRO A 285 -1.52 -2.05 -16.93
C PRO A 285 -1.90 -2.71 -15.60
N PHE A 286 -3.05 -2.36 -15.02
CA PHE A 286 -3.50 -2.88 -13.72
C PHE A 286 -4.50 -4.03 -13.84
N ASN A 287 -5.09 -4.23 -15.02
CA ASN A 287 -6.06 -5.29 -15.26
C ASN A 287 -5.35 -6.55 -15.77
N PRO A 288 -5.38 -7.69 -15.06
CA PRO A 288 -4.74 -8.93 -15.52
C PRO A 288 -5.26 -9.44 -16.87
N ALA A 289 -6.47 -9.08 -17.30
CA ALA A 289 -6.97 -9.44 -18.64
C ALA A 289 -6.28 -8.64 -19.77
N SER A 290 -5.70 -7.48 -19.45
CA SER A 290 -4.95 -6.64 -20.40
C SER A 290 -3.45 -6.83 -20.25
N ALA A 291 -2.94 -7.01 -19.03
CA ALA A 291 -1.52 -7.24 -18.76
C ALA A 291 -1.32 -8.31 -17.69
N ASN A 292 -0.99 -9.53 -18.13
CA ASN A 292 -0.64 -10.65 -17.25
C ASN A 292 0.81 -11.05 -17.51
N ILE A 293 1.72 -10.55 -16.66
CA ILE A 293 3.14 -10.78 -16.80
C ILE A 293 3.63 -11.58 -15.59
N LYS A 294 4.15 -12.78 -15.85
CA LYS A 294 4.59 -13.72 -14.83
C LYS A 294 6.04 -14.12 -15.04
N ALA A 295 6.75 -14.36 -13.96
CA ALA A 295 8.09 -14.89 -13.96
C ALA A 295 8.12 -16.27 -13.31
N GLU A 296 8.68 -17.26 -14.01
CA GLU A 296 9.08 -18.54 -13.43
C GLU A 296 10.55 -18.44 -13.03
N ILE A 297 10.82 -18.60 -11.74
CA ILE A 297 12.18 -18.62 -11.17
C ILE A 297 12.54 -20.07 -10.86
N SER A 298 13.59 -20.58 -11.49
CA SER A 298 14.19 -21.86 -11.13
C SER A 298 15.26 -21.66 -10.06
N LEU A 299 15.10 -22.35 -8.94
CA LEU A 299 15.99 -22.29 -7.78
C LEU A 299 17.20 -23.24 -7.95
N PRO A 300 18.27 -23.07 -7.15
CA PRO A 300 19.46 -23.93 -7.21
C PRO A 300 19.18 -25.42 -6.98
N ASP A 301 18.18 -25.76 -6.19
CA ASP A 301 17.74 -27.14 -5.91
C ASP A 301 16.85 -27.75 -7.01
N GLY A 302 16.52 -26.98 -8.05
CA GLY A 302 15.66 -27.39 -9.16
C GLY A 302 14.16 -27.16 -8.94
N THR A 303 13.75 -26.68 -7.77
CA THR A 303 12.36 -26.23 -7.53
C THR A 303 12.06 -24.94 -8.30
N ARG A 304 10.78 -24.61 -8.43
CA ARG A 304 10.31 -23.45 -9.20
C ARG A 304 9.32 -22.62 -8.41
N GLU A 305 9.44 -21.32 -8.55
CA GLU A 305 8.54 -20.32 -7.97
C GLU A 305 7.95 -19.45 -9.08
N SER A 306 6.71 -19.03 -8.90
CA SER A 306 6.01 -18.16 -9.84
C SER A 306 5.71 -16.83 -9.19
N LEU A 307 6.02 -15.74 -9.88
CA LEU A 307 5.82 -14.38 -9.42
C LEU A 307 5.10 -13.58 -10.49
N ARG A 308 4.46 -12.48 -10.09
CA ARG A 308 3.91 -11.49 -11.02
C ARG A 308 4.86 -10.30 -11.13
N ALA A 309 5.02 -9.77 -12.34
CA ALA A 309 5.56 -8.44 -12.52
C ALA A 309 4.44 -7.41 -12.28
N PHE A 310 4.82 -6.20 -11.91
CA PHE A 310 3.90 -5.09 -11.64
C PHE A 310 4.30 -3.84 -12.41
N TYR A 311 3.32 -3.03 -12.78
CA TYR A 311 3.54 -1.73 -13.39
C TYR A 311 4.05 -0.72 -12.34
N TYR A 312 5.07 0.05 -12.72
CA TYR A 312 5.77 1.00 -11.86
C TYR A 312 5.94 2.35 -12.55
N GLU A 313 5.65 3.42 -11.82
CA GLU A 313 6.00 4.80 -12.20
C GLU A 313 7.00 5.39 -11.19
N GLY A 314 7.98 6.13 -11.73
CA GLY A 314 9.00 6.80 -10.94
C GLY A 314 8.55 8.17 -10.47
N PHE A 315 9.09 8.59 -9.32
CA PHE A 315 8.89 9.92 -8.74
C PHE A 315 10.22 10.48 -8.23
N ILE A 316 10.37 11.81 -8.28
CA ILE A 316 11.43 12.54 -7.58
C ILE A 316 10.84 13.02 -6.25
N TYR A 317 11.51 12.69 -5.15
CA TYR A 317 11.12 13.08 -3.80
C TYR A 317 11.88 14.30 -3.29
N ASP A 318 11.14 15.32 -2.84
CA ASP A 318 11.66 16.48 -2.11
C ASP A 318 11.29 16.38 -0.62
N PRO A 319 12.22 15.96 0.26
CA PRO A 319 11.96 15.82 1.69
C PRO A 319 11.75 17.16 2.42
N ALA A 320 12.05 18.30 1.78
CA ALA A 320 11.76 19.62 2.34
C ALA A 320 10.28 20.03 2.18
N GLN A 321 9.52 19.32 1.35
CA GLN A 321 8.07 19.51 1.21
C GLN A 321 7.33 18.43 2.01
N TRP A 322 6.54 18.85 3.00
CA TRP A 322 5.72 17.92 3.80
C TRP A 322 4.33 17.71 3.22
N ASP A 323 3.86 18.63 2.38
CA ASP A 323 2.60 18.47 1.66
C ASP A 323 2.74 17.31 0.67
N LEU A 324 1.96 16.28 0.92
CA LEU A 324 1.82 15.08 0.11
C LEU A 324 1.63 15.39 -1.40
N THR A 325 0.89 16.45 -1.73
CA THR A 325 0.59 16.80 -3.13
C THR A 325 1.77 17.43 -3.86
N SER A 326 2.82 17.83 -3.11
CA SER A 326 3.95 18.60 -3.63
C SER A 326 5.31 17.95 -3.35
N CYS A 327 5.37 16.94 -2.47
CA CYS A 327 6.62 16.27 -2.13
C CYS A 327 7.11 15.30 -3.19
N LEU A 328 6.27 14.92 -4.15
CA LEU A 328 6.61 14.01 -5.24
C LEU A 328 6.31 14.63 -6.60
N GLU A 329 7.30 14.61 -7.49
CA GLU A 329 7.17 14.99 -8.90
C GLU A 329 7.20 13.73 -9.78
N PRO A 330 6.18 13.48 -10.63
CA PRO A 330 6.20 12.36 -11.57
C PRO A 330 7.43 12.41 -12.50
N TYR A 331 8.14 11.28 -12.63
CA TYR A 331 9.45 11.22 -13.28
C TYR A 331 9.68 9.96 -14.13
N GLY A 332 10.36 10.17 -15.26
CA GLY A 332 10.90 9.11 -16.09
C GLY A 332 9.85 8.42 -16.96
N LYS A 333 10.25 7.28 -17.51
CA LYS A 333 9.40 6.40 -18.32
C LYS A 333 8.87 5.29 -17.42
N PRO A 334 7.55 5.05 -17.34
CA PRO A 334 7.03 3.91 -16.62
C PRO A 334 7.62 2.59 -17.14
N GLU A 335 7.69 1.61 -16.25
CA GLU A 335 8.29 0.32 -16.53
C GLU A 335 7.56 -0.80 -15.78
N TRP A 336 7.87 -2.04 -16.15
CA TRP A 336 7.48 -3.22 -15.41
C TRP A 336 8.61 -3.65 -14.50
N GLN A 337 8.26 -4.00 -13.27
CA GLN A 337 9.22 -4.49 -12.29
C GLN A 337 8.82 -5.86 -11.77
N LEU A 338 9.82 -6.63 -11.38
CA LEU A 338 9.69 -7.87 -10.64
C LEU A 338 10.68 -7.80 -9.48
N ARG A 339 10.23 -8.10 -8.26
CA ARG A 339 11.10 -8.13 -7.08
C ARG A 339 11.26 -9.55 -6.56
N TYR A 340 12.49 -9.90 -6.17
CA TYR A 340 12.80 -11.23 -5.65
C TYR A 340 13.88 -11.19 -4.56
N THR A 341 13.75 -12.05 -3.56
CA THR A 341 14.76 -12.19 -2.50
C THR A 341 15.24 -13.64 -2.47
N PRO A 342 16.48 -13.93 -2.91
CA PRO A 342 17.01 -15.29 -2.98
C PRO A 342 17.30 -15.85 -1.58
N ARG A 343 16.91 -17.12 -1.39
CA ARG A 343 16.94 -17.83 -0.09
C ARG A 343 17.87 -19.05 -0.07
N GLN A 344 18.49 -19.36 -1.20
CA GLN A 344 19.44 -20.45 -1.36
C GLN A 344 20.71 -19.93 -2.06
N GLU A 345 21.87 -20.49 -1.71
CA GLU A 345 23.09 -20.23 -2.46
C GLU A 345 23.08 -21.00 -3.77
N GLY A 346 23.64 -20.41 -4.82
CA GLY A 346 23.79 -21.07 -6.11
C GLY A 346 23.22 -20.28 -7.27
N ASN A 347 22.94 -20.99 -8.36
CA ASN A 347 22.55 -20.38 -9.63
C ASN A 347 21.03 -20.39 -9.80
N TYR A 348 20.51 -19.25 -10.19
CA TYR A 348 19.09 -19.03 -10.46
C TYR A 348 18.88 -18.75 -11.96
N LYS A 349 17.72 -19.14 -12.47
CA LYS A 349 17.23 -18.78 -13.80
C LYS A 349 15.86 -18.13 -13.69
N VAL A 350 15.62 -17.11 -14.50
CA VAL A 350 14.36 -16.37 -14.53
C VAL A 350 13.86 -16.34 -15.97
N ARG A 351 12.63 -16.82 -16.17
CA ARG A 351 11.90 -16.74 -17.44
C ARG A 351 10.66 -15.90 -17.24
N ILE A 352 10.45 -14.90 -18.09
CA ILE A 352 9.32 -13.99 -17.98
C ILE A 352 8.42 -14.20 -19.20
N HIS A 353 7.17 -14.58 -18.93
CA HIS A 353 6.09 -14.67 -19.90
C HIS A 353 5.19 -13.45 -19.74
N ALA A 354 4.94 -12.72 -20.82
CA ALA A 354 4.00 -11.60 -20.87
C ALA A 354 2.83 -11.92 -21.80
N GLU A 355 1.61 -11.84 -21.27
CA GLU A 355 0.36 -11.81 -22.05
C GLU A 355 -0.19 -10.39 -22.01
N VAL A 356 -0.24 -9.72 -23.18
CA VAL A 356 -0.62 -8.31 -23.31
C VAL A 356 -1.71 -8.17 -24.36
N ASP A 357 -2.91 -7.81 -23.93
CA ASP A 357 -4.12 -7.67 -24.76
C ASP A 357 -4.34 -8.86 -25.71
N GLY A 358 -4.19 -10.08 -25.18
CA GLY A 358 -4.36 -11.34 -25.90
C GLY A 358 -3.16 -11.79 -26.77
N LYS A 359 -2.02 -11.10 -26.72
CA LYS A 359 -0.77 -11.55 -27.38
C LYS A 359 0.25 -12.07 -26.37
N ASN A 360 0.89 -13.19 -26.69
CA ASN A 360 1.84 -13.89 -25.81
C ASN A 360 3.29 -13.73 -26.25
N TRP A 361 4.14 -13.30 -25.32
CA TRP A 361 5.50 -12.83 -25.55
C TRP A 361 6.41 -13.53 -24.52
N GLU A 362 7.46 -14.18 -25.00
CA GLU A 362 8.52 -14.74 -24.14
C GLU A 362 9.71 -13.77 -24.14
N LEU A 363 10.15 -13.38 -22.96
CA LEU A 363 11.31 -12.52 -22.79
C LEU A 363 12.61 -13.35 -22.75
N PRO A 364 13.78 -12.75 -23.04
CA PRO A 364 15.07 -13.43 -22.89
C PRO A 364 15.27 -14.02 -21.48
N GLU A 365 15.76 -15.26 -21.40
CA GLU A 365 16.10 -15.92 -20.13
C GLU A 365 17.20 -15.11 -19.41
N LEU A 366 16.99 -14.84 -18.12
CA LEU A 366 17.97 -14.20 -17.26
C LEU A 366 18.55 -15.21 -16.27
N SER A 367 19.78 -14.97 -15.83
CA SER A 367 20.43 -15.80 -14.81
C SER A 367 21.28 -14.97 -13.86
N PHE A 368 21.35 -15.39 -12.60
CA PHE A 368 22.24 -14.79 -11.60
C PHE A 368 22.72 -15.86 -10.61
N SER A 369 23.73 -15.51 -9.81
CA SER A 369 24.27 -16.38 -8.76
C SER A 369 24.18 -15.68 -7.41
N CYS A 370 23.55 -16.34 -6.45
CA CYS A 370 23.43 -15.90 -5.06
C CYS A 370 24.52 -16.54 -4.20
N ARG A 371 25.06 -15.78 -3.24
CA ARG A 371 26.08 -16.24 -2.29
C ARG A 371 25.71 -15.85 -0.86
N GLY A 372 26.25 -16.56 0.12
CA GLY A 372 26.17 -16.14 1.52
C GLY A 372 26.78 -14.76 1.76
N GLY A 373 26.16 -13.99 2.66
CA GLY A 373 26.69 -12.73 3.15
C GLY A 373 27.77 -12.93 4.23
N ARG A 374 28.39 -11.82 4.68
CA ARG A 374 29.33 -11.84 5.82
C ARG A 374 28.64 -12.20 7.14
N GLN A 375 27.42 -11.73 7.31
CA GLN A 375 26.54 -12.13 8.41
C GLN A 375 25.57 -13.17 7.90
N ALA A 376 25.31 -14.20 8.71
CA ALA A 376 24.27 -15.17 8.42
C ALA A 376 22.92 -14.44 8.34
N TRP A 377 22.20 -14.67 7.25
CA TRP A 377 20.85 -14.14 7.09
C TRP A 377 19.90 -14.95 7.96
N ARG A 378 19.13 -14.27 8.82
CA ARG A 378 18.19 -14.92 9.75
C ARG A 378 16.97 -15.53 9.05
N GLY A 379 16.61 -15.02 7.88
CA GLY A 379 15.38 -15.39 7.20
C GLY A 379 14.23 -14.42 7.42
N TYR A 380 13.04 -14.83 7.00
CA TYR A 380 11.76 -14.16 7.27
C TYR A 380 11.27 -14.48 8.68
N VAL A 381 10.38 -13.64 9.22
CA VAL A 381 9.72 -13.88 10.51
C VAL A 381 8.45 -14.72 10.31
N ARG A 382 8.25 -15.72 11.17
CA ARG A 382 7.14 -16.67 11.21
C ARG A 382 6.58 -16.82 12.61
N CYS A 383 5.39 -17.40 12.71
CA CYS A 383 4.95 -18.04 13.95
C CYS A 383 5.87 -19.22 14.29
N ASP A 384 6.19 -19.39 15.57
CA ASP A 384 7.03 -20.49 16.03
C ASP A 384 6.20 -21.79 16.09
N ASP A 385 6.69 -22.85 15.44
CA ASP A 385 5.97 -24.11 15.32
C ASP A 385 6.03 -24.95 16.59
N GLU A 386 7.08 -24.77 17.39
CA GLU A 386 7.32 -25.48 18.64
C GLU A 386 6.75 -24.71 19.83
N ASN A 387 6.80 -23.38 19.75
CA ASN A 387 6.37 -22.48 20.83
C ASN A 387 5.29 -21.53 20.32
N LYS A 388 4.05 -22.04 20.21
CA LYS A 388 2.90 -21.41 19.56
C LYS A 388 2.50 -20.01 20.05
N ALA A 389 3.02 -19.55 21.19
CA ALA A 389 2.82 -18.20 21.69
C ALA A 389 3.75 -17.15 21.04
N PHE A 390 4.78 -17.57 20.31
CA PHE A 390 5.89 -16.71 19.88
C PHE A 390 6.11 -16.67 18.37
N LEU A 391 6.99 -15.75 17.95
CA LEU A 391 7.49 -15.62 16.59
C LEU A 391 8.98 -15.99 16.54
N ARG A 392 9.46 -16.40 15.36
CA ARG A 392 10.87 -16.74 15.11
C ARG A 392 11.29 -16.36 13.69
N TYR A 393 12.58 -16.20 13.48
CA TYR A 393 13.16 -16.15 12.14
C TYR A 393 13.26 -17.57 11.54
N ASP A 394 13.43 -17.69 10.21
CA ASP A 394 13.58 -18.98 9.54
C ASP A 394 14.80 -19.78 10.07
N ASP A 395 15.86 -19.12 10.52
CA ASP A 395 17.03 -19.75 11.15
C ASP A 395 16.76 -20.31 12.57
N GLY A 396 15.55 -20.13 13.09
CA GLY A 396 15.11 -20.61 14.41
C GLY A 396 15.37 -19.63 15.57
N SER A 397 16.06 -18.52 15.32
CA SER A 397 16.28 -17.48 16.33
C SER A 397 14.96 -16.79 16.72
N PRO A 398 14.77 -16.41 17.99
CA PRO A 398 13.51 -15.83 18.46
C PRO A 398 13.30 -14.42 17.92
N PHE A 399 12.05 -14.09 17.61
CA PHE A 399 11.59 -12.74 17.31
C PHE A 399 10.50 -12.35 18.31
N TRP A 400 10.70 -11.26 19.03
CA TRP A 400 9.74 -10.80 20.06
C TRP A 400 9.11 -9.44 19.76
N GLY A 401 9.63 -8.72 18.75
CA GLY A 401 9.19 -7.42 18.26
C GLY A 401 8.96 -6.32 19.31
N LEU A 402 9.79 -5.29 19.27
CA LEU A 402 9.60 -4.05 20.03
C LEU A 402 9.02 -2.99 19.10
N GLY A 403 7.74 -2.66 19.27
CA GLY A 403 7.03 -1.84 18.28
C GLY A 403 6.33 -0.59 18.81
N VAL A 404 6.01 0.29 17.85
CA VAL A 404 5.13 1.44 18.04
C VAL A 404 4.16 1.52 16.87
N ASN A 405 2.92 1.95 17.12
CA ASN A 405 1.93 2.11 16.05
C ASN A 405 2.19 3.43 15.31
N LEU A 406 2.85 3.37 14.15
CA LEU A 406 3.12 4.50 13.25
C LEU A 406 2.21 4.44 12.01
N ARG A 407 0.91 4.22 12.23
CA ARG A 407 -0.10 4.00 11.18
C ARG A 407 -0.04 4.97 10.00
N SER A 408 0.28 6.23 10.27
CA SER A 408 0.38 7.34 9.32
C SER A 408 1.21 8.47 9.94
N PRO A 409 1.71 9.46 9.18
CA PRO A 409 2.44 10.60 9.74
C PRO A 409 1.52 11.62 10.44
N PHE A 410 0.21 11.49 10.25
CA PHE A 410 -0.80 12.34 10.86
C PHE A 410 -1.30 11.76 12.19
N ASP A 411 -1.45 12.62 13.20
CA ASP A 411 -2.12 12.26 14.44
C ASP A 411 -3.10 13.35 14.90
N ASN A 412 -4.24 13.42 14.22
CA ASN A 412 -5.29 14.39 14.53
C ASN A 412 -5.91 14.13 15.92
N ARG A 413 -5.99 12.86 16.35
CA ARG A 413 -6.44 12.52 17.70
C ARG A 413 -5.46 13.06 18.74
N TYR A 414 -4.15 12.93 18.51
CA TYR A 414 -3.16 13.51 19.42
C TYR A 414 -3.30 15.03 19.57
N LYS A 415 -3.50 15.76 18.47
CA LYS A 415 -3.73 17.21 18.52
C LYS A 415 -4.98 17.60 19.33
N GLN A 416 -6.00 16.74 19.35
CA GLN A 416 -7.21 16.97 20.16
C GLN A 416 -6.95 16.74 21.66
N VAL A 417 -6.22 15.68 22.02
CA VAL A 417 -5.93 15.34 23.42
C VAL A 417 -4.78 16.17 24.02
N ALA A 418 -3.86 16.67 23.19
CA ALA A 418 -2.73 17.50 23.58
C ALA A 418 -2.68 18.80 22.72
N PRO A 419 -3.57 19.78 22.95
CA PRO A 419 -3.69 20.97 22.11
C PRO A 419 -2.47 21.89 22.09
N TYR A 420 -1.54 21.74 23.05
CA TYR A 420 -0.28 22.48 23.12
C TYR A 420 0.93 21.72 22.56
N SER A 421 0.69 20.55 21.97
CA SER A 421 1.71 19.72 21.32
C SER A 421 2.51 20.50 20.28
N GLN A 422 3.81 20.24 20.20
CA GLN A 422 4.68 20.77 19.15
C GLN A 422 4.81 19.82 17.96
N TRP A 423 4.13 18.67 17.99
CA TRP A 423 4.14 17.71 16.89
C TRP A 423 3.62 18.34 15.59
N GLN A 424 4.43 18.26 14.54
CA GLN A 424 4.07 18.70 13.20
C GLN A 424 3.90 17.49 12.31
N ASP A 425 2.91 17.57 11.43
CA ASP A 425 2.75 16.59 10.37
C ASP A 425 3.80 16.87 9.28
N MET A 426 4.75 15.94 9.15
CA MET A 426 5.86 16.02 8.20
C MET A 426 5.60 15.24 6.91
N GLY A 427 4.40 14.68 6.72
CA GLY A 427 4.09 13.81 5.59
C GLY A 427 5.09 12.64 5.50
N LEU A 428 5.58 12.35 4.29
CA LEU A 428 6.54 11.26 4.06
C LEU A 428 7.85 11.44 4.84
N ALA A 429 8.29 12.68 5.06
CA ALA A 429 9.56 12.98 5.76
C ALA A 429 9.55 12.55 7.23
N ALA A 430 8.37 12.28 7.80
CA ALA A 430 8.27 11.69 9.13
C ALA A 430 9.00 10.35 9.21
N TYR A 431 8.96 9.54 8.15
CA TYR A 431 9.60 8.21 8.13
C TYR A 431 11.12 8.31 7.98
N ASP A 432 11.62 9.26 7.17
CA ASP A 432 13.05 9.55 7.06
C ASP A 432 13.67 9.95 8.41
N TYR A 433 12.89 10.67 9.24
CA TYR A 433 13.31 11.07 10.58
C TYR A 433 13.13 9.96 11.63
N LEU A 434 11.96 9.33 11.68
CA LEU A 434 11.58 8.44 12.78
C LEU A 434 12.25 7.06 12.68
N LEU A 435 12.41 6.47 11.49
CA LEU A 435 12.89 5.08 11.40
C LEU A 435 14.37 4.93 11.84
N PRO A 436 15.29 5.81 11.43
CA PRO A 436 16.65 5.80 11.98
C PRO A 436 16.69 6.04 13.49
N LYS A 437 15.80 6.91 14.00
CA LYS A 437 15.68 7.16 15.44
C LYS A 437 15.19 5.91 16.17
N TYR A 438 14.14 5.26 15.68
CA TYR A 438 13.57 4.03 16.25
C TYR A 438 14.60 2.93 16.39
N LYS A 439 15.44 2.72 15.37
CA LYS A 439 16.57 1.78 15.42
C LYS A 439 17.52 2.07 16.59
N GLN A 440 17.83 3.34 16.86
CA GLN A 440 18.73 3.72 17.97
C GLN A 440 18.18 3.34 19.35
N TYR A 441 16.85 3.28 19.49
CA TYR A 441 16.16 2.87 20.71
C TYR A 441 15.73 1.39 20.71
N GLY A 442 16.16 0.63 19.70
CA GLY A 442 15.88 -0.79 19.57
C GLY A 442 14.46 -1.14 19.11
N ILE A 443 13.67 -0.14 18.71
CA ILE A 443 12.36 -0.36 18.08
C ILE A 443 12.61 -0.99 16.70
N ASN A 444 11.97 -2.13 16.46
CA ASN A 444 12.16 -2.93 15.25
C ASN A 444 10.85 -3.39 14.61
N VAL A 445 9.70 -2.88 15.06
CA VAL A 445 8.39 -3.11 14.42
C VAL A 445 7.60 -1.81 14.36
N ILE A 446 6.95 -1.55 13.23
CA ILE A 446 5.91 -0.52 13.14
C ILE A 446 4.67 -1.07 12.45
N GLU A 447 3.53 -0.46 12.74
CA GLU A 447 2.29 -0.68 11.98
C GLU A 447 2.05 0.48 11.01
N LEU A 448 1.60 0.18 9.80
CA LEU A 448 1.43 1.14 8.71
C LEU A 448 0.12 0.88 7.95
N TRP A 449 -0.69 1.91 7.72
CA TRP A 449 -2.02 1.76 7.14
C TRP A 449 -2.10 2.18 5.67
N MET A 450 -2.68 1.31 4.83
CA MET A 450 -3.12 1.62 3.47
C MET A 450 -4.51 2.31 3.47
N SER A 451 -4.68 3.33 4.32
CA SER A 451 -5.91 4.12 4.46
C SER A 451 -6.06 5.16 3.36
N SER A 452 -7.29 5.62 3.11
CA SER A 452 -7.62 6.57 2.03
C SER A 452 -6.83 7.90 2.12
N TRP A 453 -6.53 8.33 3.35
CA TRP A 453 -5.77 9.55 3.61
C TRP A 453 -4.24 9.36 3.56
N TRP A 454 -3.73 8.12 3.46
CA TRP A 454 -2.29 7.85 3.53
C TRP A 454 -1.69 6.97 2.43
N LEU A 455 -1.94 5.66 2.41
CA LEU A 455 -1.28 4.73 1.47
C LEU A 455 -2.25 3.84 0.68
N ALA A 456 -3.55 4.14 0.70
CA ALA A 456 -4.50 3.44 -0.16
C ALA A 456 -4.09 3.55 -1.63
N LEU A 457 -4.22 2.45 -2.37
CA LEU A 457 -4.00 2.43 -3.82
C LEU A 457 -5.23 2.86 -4.60
N GLU A 458 -6.42 2.66 -4.02
CA GLU A 458 -7.70 2.89 -4.68
C GLU A 458 -8.54 3.84 -3.84
N TRP A 459 -9.08 4.87 -4.48
CA TRP A 459 -10.05 5.80 -3.91
C TRP A 459 -10.85 6.49 -5.01
N ILE A 460 -11.75 7.40 -4.64
CA ILE A 460 -12.47 8.25 -5.59
C ILE A 460 -11.54 9.33 -6.18
N ASN A 461 -11.91 9.82 -7.36
CA ASN A 461 -11.11 10.77 -8.13
C ASN A 461 -11.26 12.22 -7.64
N ASP A 462 -10.85 12.48 -6.41
CA ASP A 462 -10.78 13.83 -5.82
C ASP A 462 -9.36 14.27 -5.41
N ALA A 463 -8.37 13.41 -5.67
CA ALA A 463 -6.96 13.74 -5.64
C ALA A 463 -6.23 12.98 -6.78
N PRO A 464 -5.10 13.52 -7.29
CA PRO A 464 -4.32 12.86 -8.33
C PRO A 464 -3.96 11.41 -8.02
N GLY A 465 -4.02 10.57 -9.05
CA GLY A 465 -3.71 9.15 -9.04
C GLY A 465 -4.85 8.24 -8.56
N PHE A 466 -5.99 8.77 -8.13
CA PHE A 466 -7.14 7.97 -7.73
C PHE A 466 -8.22 7.95 -8.82
N HIS A 467 -8.58 6.76 -9.30
CA HIS A 467 -9.57 6.62 -10.39
C HIS A 467 -10.56 5.46 -10.17
N GLY A 468 -10.78 5.07 -8.91
CA GLY A 468 -11.71 4.00 -8.54
C GLY A 468 -11.10 2.60 -8.47
N VAL A 469 -11.95 1.60 -8.31
CA VAL A 469 -11.57 0.18 -8.18
C VAL A 469 -10.86 -0.31 -9.46
N GLY A 470 -9.74 -1.01 -9.31
CA GLY A 470 -8.90 -1.52 -10.38
C GLY A 470 -7.87 -0.54 -10.92
N HIS A 471 -7.72 0.66 -10.32
CA HIS A 471 -6.68 1.61 -10.69
C HIS A 471 -5.80 1.97 -9.49
N TYR A 472 -4.52 1.59 -9.54
CA TYR A 472 -3.61 1.73 -8.41
C TYR A 472 -2.79 3.02 -8.47
N ASN A 473 -2.96 3.87 -7.44
CA ASN A 473 -2.26 5.13 -7.29
C ASN A 473 -0.74 4.92 -7.17
N GLN A 474 -0.01 5.26 -8.22
CA GLN A 474 1.44 5.05 -8.29
C GLN A 474 2.24 5.96 -7.37
N GLN A 475 1.71 7.14 -7.03
CA GLN A 475 2.34 8.03 -6.05
C GLN A 475 2.33 7.37 -4.67
N ARG A 476 1.17 6.86 -4.22
CA ARG A 476 1.05 6.16 -2.92
C ARG A 476 1.88 4.89 -2.88
N ALA A 477 1.91 4.15 -3.99
CA ALA A 477 2.73 2.95 -4.09
C ALA A 477 4.23 3.28 -4.03
N TRP A 478 4.69 4.37 -4.66
CA TRP A 478 6.08 4.83 -4.55
C TRP A 478 6.43 5.26 -3.13
N MET A 479 5.52 5.91 -2.41
CA MET A 479 5.74 6.26 -0.99
C MET A 479 5.95 5.00 -0.13
N LEU A 480 5.16 3.94 -0.35
CA LEU A 480 5.35 2.68 0.36
C LEU A 480 6.67 1.99 -0.02
N ASP A 481 7.12 2.08 -1.28
CA ASP A 481 8.46 1.63 -1.67
C ASP A 481 9.55 2.36 -0.87
N HIS A 482 9.42 3.68 -0.70
CA HIS A 482 10.36 4.48 0.08
C HIS A 482 10.37 4.09 1.56
N ILE A 483 9.19 3.90 2.17
CA ILE A 483 9.07 3.47 3.57
C ILE A 483 9.62 2.05 3.75
N MET A 484 9.35 1.13 2.84
CA MET A 484 9.87 -0.25 2.90
C MET A 484 11.40 -0.25 2.82
N ARG A 485 11.99 0.53 1.91
CA ARG A 485 13.44 0.69 1.82
C ARG A 485 14.04 1.24 3.11
N LEU A 486 13.42 2.27 3.70
CA LEU A 486 13.84 2.79 5.00
C LEU A 486 13.73 1.74 6.11
N ALA A 487 12.69 0.91 6.08
CA ALA A 487 12.50 -0.17 7.05
C ALA A 487 13.61 -1.23 6.94
N GLU A 488 13.94 -1.66 5.72
CA GLU A 488 15.07 -2.56 5.43
C GLU A 488 16.42 -2.00 5.89
N GLU A 489 16.72 -0.73 5.56
CA GLU A 489 17.96 -0.04 5.98
C GLU A 489 18.08 0.05 7.52
N ASN A 490 16.94 0.07 8.22
CA ASN A 490 16.88 0.25 9.67
C ASN A 490 16.58 -1.03 10.46
N ASP A 491 16.45 -2.20 9.81
CA ASP A 491 16.04 -3.48 10.42
C ASP A 491 14.69 -3.37 11.18
N ILE A 492 13.75 -2.60 10.62
CA ILE A 492 12.39 -2.43 11.14
C ILE A 492 11.45 -3.31 10.31
N HIS A 493 10.54 -4.03 10.95
CA HIS A 493 9.56 -4.87 10.29
C HIS A 493 8.20 -4.18 10.23
N LEU A 494 7.48 -4.31 9.11
CA LEU A 494 6.19 -3.65 8.87
C LEU A 494 5.02 -4.59 9.09
N ILE A 495 4.08 -4.21 9.96
CA ILE A 495 2.71 -4.71 9.96
C ILE A 495 1.94 -3.85 8.95
N LEU A 496 1.67 -4.39 7.76
CA LEU A 496 1.00 -3.65 6.70
C LEU A 496 -0.51 -3.90 6.74
N VAL A 497 -1.28 -2.85 7.02
CA VAL A 497 -2.74 -2.90 7.11
C VAL A 497 -3.36 -2.60 5.75
N ILE A 498 -4.09 -3.57 5.19
CA ILE A 498 -4.68 -3.48 3.85
C ILE A 498 -5.96 -2.63 3.86
N ASN A 499 -6.84 -2.89 4.83
CA ASN A 499 -8.09 -2.15 5.01
C ASN A 499 -8.20 -1.56 6.41
N ASN A 500 -8.59 -0.30 6.48
CA ASN A 500 -9.13 0.28 7.70
C ASN A 500 -10.66 0.15 7.72
N HIS A 501 -11.22 0.03 8.93
CA HIS A 501 -12.65 -0.21 9.15
C HIS A 501 -13.57 0.77 8.43
N GLY A 502 -13.23 2.06 8.46
CA GLY A 502 -14.02 3.16 7.88
C GLY A 502 -14.40 2.93 6.41
N LYS A 503 -13.55 2.25 5.62
CA LYS A 503 -13.83 1.90 4.23
C LYS A 503 -15.15 1.13 4.09
N PHE A 504 -15.39 0.16 4.97
CA PHE A 504 -16.50 -0.78 4.84
C PHE A 504 -17.40 -0.79 6.09
N GLY A 505 -17.54 0.34 6.78
CA GLY A 505 -18.43 0.50 7.93
C GLY A 505 -19.29 1.77 7.85
N THR A 506 -20.48 1.74 8.42
CA THR A 506 -21.39 2.91 8.47
C THR A 506 -21.62 3.47 9.87
N THR A 507 -20.93 2.94 10.88
CA THR A 507 -21.15 3.26 12.30
C THR A 507 -20.06 4.16 12.88
N TYR A 508 -18.79 3.87 12.60
CA TYR A 508 -17.63 4.58 13.14
C TYR A 508 -16.69 5.00 12.02
N ASP A 509 -16.14 6.23 12.12
CA ASP A 509 -15.19 6.81 11.17
C ASP A 509 -15.55 6.53 9.69
N THR A 510 -16.86 6.61 9.37
CA THR A 510 -17.38 6.06 8.11
C THR A 510 -16.83 6.79 6.88
N GLU A 511 -16.37 6.00 5.92
CA GLU A 511 -15.91 6.47 4.62
C GLU A 511 -16.76 5.90 3.48
N TRP A 512 -17.81 5.13 3.79
CA TRP A 512 -18.62 4.41 2.80
C TRP A 512 -19.21 5.33 1.71
N ALA A 513 -19.64 6.53 2.09
CA ALA A 513 -20.18 7.51 1.14
C ALA A 513 -19.16 7.94 0.07
N ARG A 514 -17.86 7.81 0.35
CA ARG A 514 -16.75 8.16 -0.55
C ARG A 514 -15.94 6.94 -0.97
N ASN A 515 -16.40 5.73 -0.67
CA ASN A 515 -15.71 4.51 -1.04
C ASN A 515 -15.90 4.25 -2.55
N PRO A 516 -14.83 3.90 -3.31
CA PRO A 516 -14.92 3.64 -4.75
C PRO A 516 -15.75 2.39 -5.12
N TYR A 517 -16.03 1.48 -4.18
CA TYR A 517 -16.92 0.33 -4.37
C TYR A 517 -18.41 0.72 -4.35
N ASN A 518 -18.75 1.85 -3.76
CA ASN A 518 -20.14 2.32 -3.66
C ASN A 518 -20.66 2.76 -5.03
N VAL A 519 -21.86 2.29 -5.42
CA VAL A 519 -22.52 2.65 -6.69
C VAL A 519 -22.66 4.18 -6.90
N VAL A 520 -22.81 4.96 -5.83
CA VAL A 520 -22.89 6.43 -5.91
C VAL A 520 -21.61 7.05 -6.48
N ASN A 521 -20.47 6.38 -6.29
CA ASN A 521 -19.16 6.81 -6.76
C ASN A 521 -18.71 6.09 -8.05
N GLY A 522 -19.63 5.39 -8.73
CA GLY A 522 -19.33 4.59 -9.93
C GLY A 522 -18.85 3.16 -9.64
N GLY A 523 -18.92 2.73 -8.39
CA GLY A 523 -18.70 1.33 -7.99
C GLY A 523 -19.89 0.42 -8.31
N PHE A 524 -19.95 -0.74 -7.66
CA PHE A 524 -20.90 -1.81 -7.96
C PHE A 524 -21.55 -2.43 -6.72
N LEU A 525 -21.32 -1.88 -5.53
CA LEU A 525 -21.93 -2.31 -4.27
C LEU A 525 -22.97 -1.30 -3.80
N GLU A 526 -24.15 -1.79 -3.43
CA GLU A 526 -25.21 -0.98 -2.82
C GLU A 526 -24.94 -0.75 -1.32
N ASN A 527 -24.45 -1.78 -0.62
CA ASN A 527 -24.15 -1.73 0.81
C ASN A 527 -22.69 -2.11 1.10
N CYS A 528 -22.15 -1.66 2.24
CA CYS A 528 -20.75 -1.90 2.58
C CYS A 528 -20.48 -3.39 2.92
N GLU A 529 -21.48 -4.07 3.47
CA GLU A 529 -21.49 -5.49 3.83
C GLU A 529 -21.30 -6.40 2.62
N ASP A 530 -21.74 -5.95 1.45
CA ASP A 530 -21.66 -6.71 0.19
C ASP A 530 -20.20 -6.93 -0.23
N PHE A 531 -19.24 -6.20 0.34
CA PHE A 531 -17.81 -6.45 0.16
C PHE A 531 -17.41 -7.89 0.52
N TYR A 532 -18.06 -8.48 1.54
CA TYR A 532 -17.75 -9.82 2.03
C TYR A 532 -18.34 -10.94 1.18
N THR A 533 -19.38 -10.65 0.37
CA THR A 533 -20.16 -11.67 -0.35
C THR A 533 -20.14 -11.51 -1.87
N SER A 534 -19.96 -10.29 -2.38
CA SER A 534 -19.92 -9.99 -3.81
C SER A 534 -18.69 -10.61 -4.47
N GLU A 535 -18.90 -11.47 -5.46
CA GLU A 535 -17.82 -12.07 -6.25
C GLU A 535 -17.01 -11.01 -7.00
N GLN A 536 -17.63 -9.92 -7.42
CA GLN A 536 -16.92 -8.80 -8.04
C GLN A 536 -16.01 -8.09 -7.04
N ALA A 537 -16.45 -7.92 -5.79
CA ALA A 537 -15.64 -7.28 -4.74
C ALA A 537 -14.46 -8.17 -4.32
N LYS A 538 -14.71 -9.46 -4.14
CA LYS A 538 -13.66 -10.46 -3.85
C LYS A 538 -12.64 -10.53 -4.98
N GLN A 539 -13.09 -10.50 -6.24
CA GLN A 539 -12.19 -10.48 -7.39
C GLN A 539 -11.35 -9.21 -7.43
N ALA A 540 -11.93 -8.05 -7.15
CA ALA A 540 -11.18 -6.80 -7.05
C ALA A 540 -10.13 -6.85 -5.93
N PHE A 541 -10.49 -7.37 -4.75
CA PHE A 541 -9.52 -7.54 -3.66
C PHE A 541 -8.37 -8.48 -4.05
N ARG A 542 -8.65 -9.61 -4.71
CA ARG A 542 -7.60 -10.52 -5.22
C ARG A 542 -6.65 -9.83 -6.20
N GLN A 543 -7.18 -8.99 -7.10
CA GLN A 543 -6.35 -8.21 -8.04
C GLN A 543 -5.47 -7.19 -7.30
N SER A 544 -6.02 -6.49 -6.31
CA SER A 544 -5.24 -5.56 -5.49
C SER A 544 -4.15 -6.29 -4.69
N MET A 545 -4.45 -7.48 -4.15
CA MET A 545 -3.45 -8.31 -3.48
C MET A 545 -2.40 -8.88 -4.42
N ASP A 546 -2.75 -9.26 -5.66
CA ASP A 546 -1.77 -9.63 -6.69
C ASP A 546 -0.72 -8.52 -6.88
N TYR A 547 -1.17 -7.26 -6.95
CA TYR A 547 -0.29 -6.10 -7.09
C TYR A 547 0.53 -5.83 -5.82
N ILE A 548 -0.10 -5.87 -4.65
CA ILE A 548 0.53 -5.63 -3.34
C ILE A 548 1.63 -6.66 -3.05
N VAL A 549 1.33 -7.95 -3.24
CA VAL A 549 2.31 -9.03 -3.02
C VAL A 549 3.45 -8.95 -4.05
N ALA A 550 3.14 -8.70 -5.33
CA ALA A 550 4.16 -8.56 -6.36
C ALA A 550 5.14 -7.41 -6.07
N ARG A 551 4.64 -6.30 -5.50
CA ARG A 551 5.45 -5.10 -5.25
C ARG A 551 6.19 -5.15 -3.91
N TRP A 552 5.60 -5.65 -2.84
CA TRP A 552 6.21 -5.57 -1.49
C TRP A 552 6.48 -6.91 -0.82
N GLY A 553 5.93 -8.02 -1.32
CA GLY A 553 6.11 -9.34 -0.72
C GLY A 553 7.56 -9.82 -0.70
N ALA A 554 8.43 -9.33 -1.59
CA ALA A 554 9.83 -9.75 -1.57
C ALA A 554 10.59 -9.33 -0.30
N SER A 555 10.13 -8.31 0.43
CA SER A 555 10.90 -7.76 1.55
C SER A 555 10.87 -8.68 2.77
N PRO A 556 12.02 -9.08 3.35
CA PRO A 556 12.07 -9.78 4.63
C PRO A 556 11.67 -8.88 5.82
N ASN A 557 11.62 -7.56 5.60
CA ASN A 557 11.17 -6.57 6.57
C ASN A 557 9.66 -6.31 6.49
N LEU A 558 8.91 -7.05 5.69
CA LEU A 558 7.47 -7.17 5.87
C LEU A 558 7.19 -8.22 6.96
N LEU A 559 6.56 -7.84 8.07
CA LEU A 559 6.21 -8.78 9.14
C LEU A 559 4.95 -9.56 8.81
N THR A 560 3.90 -8.88 8.37
CA THR A 560 2.58 -9.50 8.19
C THR A 560 1.70 -8.70 7.24
N TRP A 561 0.80 -9.41 6.56
CA TRP A 561 -0.38 -8.83 5.93
C TRP A 561 -1.53 -8.77 6.96
N LYS A 562 -1.90 -7.57 7.40
CA LYS A 562 -3.06 -7.35 8.27
C LYS A 562 -4.27 -6.97 7.41
N LEU A 563 -5.24 -7.88 7.28
CA LEU A 563 -6.38 -7.73 6.37
C LEU A 563 -7.26 -6.53 6.73
N PHE A 564 -7.56 -6.38 8.02
CA PHE A 564 -8.29 -5.25 8.58
C PHE A 564 -7.63 -4.76 9.87
N THR A 565 -7.70 -3.45 10.08
CA THR A 565 -7.76 -2.88 11.43
C THR A 565 -9.21 -2.69 11.83
N GLU A 566 -9.54 -3.10 13.05
CA GLU A 566 -10.85 -3.04 13.71
C GLU A 566 -11.98 -3.62 12.84
N VAL A 567 -11.84 -4.89 12.41
CA VAL A 567 -12.81 -5.57 11.53
C VAL A 567 -14.23 -5.57 12.11
N ASP A 568 -14.35 -5.51 13.43
CA ASP A 568 -15.63 -5.46 14.14
C ASP A 568 -16.34 -4.10 14.11
N LEU A 569 -15.71 -3.09 13.50
CA LEU A 569 -16.30 -1.81 13.16
C LEU A 569 -16.79 -1.75 11.70
N THR A 570 -16.70 -2.85 10.95
CA THR A 570 -17.23 -2.94 9.58
C THR A 570 -18.72 -3.38 9.55
N GLY A 571 -19.38 -3.05 8.46
CA GLY A 571 -20.80 -3.30 8.23
C GLY A 571 -21.73 -2.20 8.74
N ASN A 572 -23.03 -2.50 8.74
CA ASN A 572 -24.08 -1.57 9.17
C ASN A 572 -24.25 -1.43 10.69
N SER A 573 -23.62 -2.31 11.46
CA SER A 573 -23.78 -2.40 12.91
C SER A 573 -22.53 -3.01 13.54
N ILE A 574 -22.32 -2.73 14.82
CA ILE A 574 -21.15 -3.22 15.57
C ILE A 574 -21.15 -4.75 15.83
N GLU A 575 -22.25 -5.41 15.46
CA GLU A 575 -22.45 -6.86 15.58
C GLU A 575 -22.33 -7.58 14.22
N PHE A 576 -22.27 -6.84 13.11
CA PHE A 576 -22.23 -7.43 11.76
C PHE A 576 -21.03 -8.36 11.56
N TYR A 577 -19.90 -8.11 12.22
CA TYR A 577 -18.68 -8.91 12.10
C TYR A 577 -18.81 -10.37 12.56
N HIS A 578 -19.87 -10.70 13.30
CA HIS A 578 -20.23 -12.09 13.64
C HIS A 578 -20.94 -12.82 12.49
N HIS A 579 -21.38 -12.10 11.46
CA HIS A 579 -22.04 -12.70 10.31
C HIS A 579 -21.11 -13.71 9.62
N PRO A 580 -21.59 -14.93 9.26
CA PRO A 580 -20.73 -15.99 8.73
C PRO A 580 -19.94 -15.60 7.47
N SER A 581 -20.43 -14.63 6.68
CA SER A 581 -19.72 -14.14 5.49
C SER A 581 -18.38 -13.51 5.82
N VAL A 582 -18.22 -12.89 6.99
CA VAL A 582 -16.96 -12.24 7.37
C VAL A 582 -15.89 -13.31 7.60
N ALA A 583 -16.21 -14.38 8.32
CA ALA A 583 -15.30 -15.51 8.49
C ALA A 583 -15.01 -16.26 7.18
N ALA A 584 -16.05 -16.47 6.34
CA ALA A 584 -15.86 -17.10 5.03
C ALA A 584 -14.95 -16.29 4.11
N TRP A 585 -15.09 -14.96 4.11
CA TRP A 585 -14.22 -14.06 3.35
C TRP A 585 -12.78 -14.11 3.85
N HIS A 586 -12.56 -14.13 5.17
CA HIS A 586 -11.20 -14.23 5.74
C HIS A 586 -10.53 -15.56 5.38
N ALA A 587 -11.28 -16.66 5.38
CA ALA A 587 -10.76 -17.96 4.94
C ALA A 587 -10.39 -17.93 3.44
N GLU A 588 -11.28 -17.39 2.59
CA GLU A 588 -11.05 -17.32 1.14
C GLU A 588 -9.86 -16.41 0.79
N MET A 589 -9.79 -15.21 1.37
CA MET A 589 -8.73 -14.25 1.07
C MET A 589 -7.40 -14.61 1.73
N GLY A 590 -7.42 -15.13 2.95
CA GLY A 590 -6.20 -15.61 3.62
C GLY A 590 -5.58 -16.78 2.85
N LYS A 591 -6.40 -17.71 2.36
CA LYS A 591 -5.94 -18.80 1.49
C LYS A 591 -5.33 -18.25 0.20
N TYR A 592 -6.02 -17.32 -0.47
CA TYR A 592 -5.52 -16.72 -1.71
C TYR A 592 -4.17 -16.03 -1.51
N ILE A 593 -3.99 -15.24 -0.44
CA ILE A 593 -2.72 -14.57 -0.14
C ILE A 593 -1.61 -15.61 0.07
N LYS A 594 -1.86 -16.67 0.84
CA LYS A 594 -0.90 -17.77 1.03
C LYS A 594 -0.57 -18.49 -0.29
N GLU A 595 -1.47 -18.53 -1.27
CA GLU A 595 -1.20 -19.11 -2.58
C GLU A 595 -0.28 -18.22 -3.45
N ILE A 596 -0.45 -16.89 -3.39
CA ILE A 596 0.30 -15.95 -4.26
C ILE A 596 1.59 -15.41 -3.64
N ASP A 597 1.74 -15.50 -2.31
CA ASP A 597 2.93 -15.06 -1.58
C ASP A 597 3.92 -16.24 -1.42
N PRO A 598 4.95 -16.38 -2.28
CA PRO A 598 5.90 -17.48 -2.18
C PRO A 598 6.78 -17.39 -0.93
N TRP A 599 6.83 -16.23 -0.30
CA TRP A 599 7.52 -16.02 0.96
C TRP A 599 6.61 -16.28 2.14
N GLN A 600 5.34 -16.66 1.97
CA GLN A 600 4.46 -17.15 3.05
C GLN A 600 4.35 -16.22 4.28
N HIS A 601 4.37 -14.89 4.09
CA HIS A 601 4.29 -13.96 5.23
C HIS A 601 3.08 -14.27 6.10
N PRO A 602 3.20 -14.12 7.44
CA PRO A 602 2.05 -14.23 8.33
C PRO A 602 0.88 -13.36 7.88
N VAL A 603 -0.33 -13.87 8.02
CA VAL A 603 -1.59 -13.15 7.77
C VAL A 603 -2.35 -13.00 9.09
N THR A 604 -2.93 -11.82 9.32
CA THR A 604 -3.74 -11.54 10.51
C THR A 604 -4.89 -10.57 10.21
N THR A 605 -5.73 -10.34 11.21
CA THR A 605 -6.74 -9.29 11.25
C THR A 605 -6.87 -8.79 12.69
N HIS A 606 -7.44 -7.61 12.87
CA HIS A 606 -7.46 -6.90 14.14
C HIS A 606 -8.88 -6.51 14.58
N TRP A 607 -9.11 -6.52 15.90
CA TRP A 607 -10.38 -6.16 16.56
C TRP A 607 -10.19 -5.04 17.56
N MET A 608 -11.18 -4.15 17.65
CA MET A 608 -11.15 -3.03 18.58
C MET A 608 -11.27 -3.47 20.05
N LEU A 609 -10.92 -2.55 20.95
CA LEU A 609 -11.01 -2.67 22.41
C LEU A 609 -10.08 -3.72 23.02
N GLY A 610 -10.30 -5.01 22.75
CA GLY A 610 -9.44 -6.07 23.24
C GLY A 610 -9.94 -7.47 22.95
N TYR A 611 -9.22 -8.47 23.46
CA TYR A 611 -9.38 -9.88 23.08
C TYR A 611 -10.80 -10.44 23.25
N HIS A 612 -11.63 -9.86 24.12
CA HIS A 612 -13.03 -10.23 24.30
C HIS A 612 -13.90 -10.02 23.06
N ARG A 613 -13.48 -9.13 22.14
CA ARG A 613 -14.18 -8.86 20.88
C ARG A 613 -13.78 -9.81 19.76
N ILE A 614 -12.69 -10.56 19.92
CA ILE A 614 -12.19 -11.45 18.87
C ILE A 614 -13.27 -12.47 18.50
N ASN A 615 -13.57 -12.55 17.21
CA ASN A 615 -14.51 -13.53 16.69
C ASN A 615 -13.86 -14.92 16.62
N ASP A 616 -14.27 -15.83 17.49
CA ASP A 616 -13.83 -17.24 17.53
C ASP A 616 -13.90 -17.95 16.17
N ALA A 617 -14.87 -17.60 15.31
CA ALA A 617 -15.01 -18.19 13.97
C ALA A 617 -13.86 -17.79 13.03
N ILE A 618 -13.24 -16.63 13.24
CA ILE A 618 -12.10 -16.12 12.50
C ILE A 618 -10.80 -16.54 13.18
N ALA A 619 -10.74 -16.45 14.51
CA ALA A 619 -9.56 -16.78 15.30
C ALA A 619 -9.05 -18.21 15.06
N LYS A 620 -9.95 -19.16 14.79
CA LYS A 620 -9.59 -20.56 14.53
C LYS A 620 -9.16 -20.88 13.09
N LEU A 621 -9.28 -19.94 12.14
CA LEU A 621 -8.98 -20.21 10.73
C LEU A 621 -7.49 -20.51 10.53
N PRO A 622 -7.08 -21.59 9.86
CA PRO A 622 -5.67 -21.89 9.61
C PRO A 622 -5.00 -20.87 8.67
N GLU A 623 -5.79 -20.08 7.93
CA GLU A 623 -5.30 -19.04 7.06
C GLU A 623 -4.82 -17.78 7.80
N LEU A 624 -5.19 -17.59 9.07
CA LEU A 624 -4.70 -16.50 9.92
C LEU A 624 -3.66 -17.05 10.89
N ASP A 625 -2.42 -16.63 10.79
CA ASP A 625 -1.30 -17.22 11.52
C ASP A 625 -1.24 -16.76 12.98
N TRP A 626 -1.72 -15.56 13.26
CA TRP A 626 -1.69 -14.96 14.59
C TRP A 626 -2.84 -13.96 14.80
N LEU A 627 -3.10 -13.60 16.06
CA LEU A 627 -4.19 -12.72 16.46
C LEU A 627 -3.64 -11.34 16.81
N THR A 628 -4.36 -10.29 16.41
CA THR A 628 -4.04 -8.92 16.82
C THR A 628 -5.27 -8.20 17.36
N THR A 629 -5.13 -7.35 18.37
CA THR A 629 -6.22 -6.57 18.97
C THR A 629 -5.67 -5.35 19.72
N ASP A 630 -6.54 -4.53 20.28
CA ASP A 630 -6.17 -3.43 21.17
C ASP A 630 -6.02 -3.90 22.62
N ALA A 631 -5.50 -3.02 23.47
CA ALA A 631 -5.69 -3.07 24.91
C ALA A 631 -6.33 -1.77 25.42
N TYR A 632 -7.47 -1.39 24.83
CA TYR A 632 -8.27 -0.24 25.26
C TYR A 632 -9.30 -0.62 26.31
N TYR A 633 -9.45 0.24 27.30
CA TYR A 633 -10.35 0.04 28.43
C TYR A 633 -11.24 1.27 28.66
N ASN A 634 -12.27 1.11 29.48
CA ASN A 634 -13.21 2.19 29.80
C ASN A 634 -12.51 3.35 30.54
N PRO A 635 -12.84 4.62 30.22
CA PRO A 635 -12.28 5.78 30.91
C PRO A 635 -12.34 5.65 32.43
N GLY A 636 -11.24 5.99 33.11
CA GLY A 636 -11.11 5.90 34.57
C GLY A 636 -10.62 4.55 35.10
N ALA A 637 -10.54 3.49 34.29
CA ALA A 637 -9.99 2.21 34.75
C ALA A 637 -8.45 2.19 34.86
N GLY A 638 -7.77 3.07 34.12
CA GLY A 638 -6.34 3.35 34.21
C GLY A 638 -5.40 2.18 33.91
N SER A 639 -4.13 2.33 34.29
CA SER A 639 -3.07 1.35 33.99
C SER A 639 -3.32 -0.05 34.57
N LYS A 640 -4.14 -0.18 35.63
CA LYS A 640 -4.51 -1.49 36.18
C LYS A 640 -5.32 -2.32 35.20
N ALA A 641 -6.25 -1.69 34.48
CA ALA A 641 -7.03 -2.35 33.45
C ALA A 641 -6.16 -2.77 32.27
N LEU A 642 -5.25 -1.89 31.82
CA LEU A 642 -4.25 -2.22 30.79
C LEU A 642 -3.48 -3.49 31.17
N VAL A 643 -2.86 -3.51 32.37
CA VAL A 643 -2.06 -4.66 32.82
C VAL A 643 -2.89 -5.94 32.84
N ASN A 644 -4.12 -5.89 33.32
CA ASN A 644 -5.02 -7.05 33.32
C ASN A 644 -5.35 -7.54 31.90
N MET A 645 -5.60 -6.63 30.97
CA MET A 645 -5.87 -6.98 29.56
C MET A 645 -4.68 -7.62 28.88
N LEU A 646 -3.47 -7.10 29.09
CA LEU A 646 -2.24 -7.69 28.53
C LEU A 646 -2.03 -9.12 29.04
N LYS A 647 -2.24 -9.35 30.34
CA LYS A 647 -2.08 -10.66 31.00
C LYS A 647 -3.11 -11.69 30.56
N THR A 648 -4.37 -11.29 30.48
CA THR A 648 -5.45 -12.22 30.12
C THR A 648 -5.58 -12.40 28.61
N GLY A 649 -5.13 -11.44 27.80
CA GLY A 649 -5.09 -11.55 26.35
C GLY A 649 -4.17 -12.67 25.85
N VAL A 650 -2.98 -12.83 26.46
CA VAL A 650 -2.07 -13.92 26.05
C VAL A 650 -2.69 -15.31 26.26
N GLN A 651 -3.47 -15.49 27.33
CA GLN A 651 -4.20 -16.74 27.61
C GLN A 651 -5.27 -17.03 26.55
N TYR A 652 -5.90 -15.98 25.99
CA TYR A 652 -6.83 -16.15 24.87
C TYR A 652 -6.11 -16.62 23.59
N GLY A 653 -4.88 -16.16 23.33
CA GLY A 653 -4.05 -16.67 22.22
C GLY A 653 -3.71 -18.15 22.37
N GLU A 654 -3.38 -18.58 23.59
CA GLU A 654 -3.09 -19.99 23.93
C GLU A 654 -4.26 -20.92 23.60
N LYS A 655 -5.52 -20.50 23.82
CA LYS A 655 -6.73 -21.26 23.44
C LYS A 655 -6.72 -21.67 21.96
N TRP A 656 -6.13 -20.84 21.09
CA TRP A 656 -6.12 -21.04 19.65
C TRP A 656 -4.77 -21.52 19.11
N GLU A 657 -3.79 -21.79 19.99
CA GLU A 657 -2.42 -22.11 19.61
C GLU A 657 -1.81 -21.06 18.66
N LYS A 658 -2.13 -19.78 18.91
CA LYS A 658 -1.69 -18.66 18.09
C LYS A 658 -1.07 -17.55 18.94
N PRO A 659 0.00 -16.89 18.47
CA PRO A 659 0.50 -15.69 19.10
C PRO A 659 -0.59 -14.63 19.13
N LEU A 660 -0.73 -13.91 20.24
CA LEU A 660 -1.56 -12.71 20.32
C LEU A 660 -0.66 -11.47 20.48
N GLY A 661 -0.82 -10.52 19.57
CA GLY A 661 -0.16 -9.22 19.59
C GLY A 661 -1.13 -8.09 19.92
N ILE A 662 -0.70 -7.17 20.78
CA ILE A 662 -1.45 -5.94 21.05
C ILE A 662 -0.88 -4.84 20.15
N THR A 663 -1.62 -4.44 19.13
CA THR A 663 -1.14 -3.46 18.15
C THR A 663 -1.53 -2.02 18.47
N GLU A 664 -2.42 -1.82 19.44
CA GLU A 664 -2.74 -0.50 19.99
C GLU A 664 -2.94 -0.55 21.51
N PHE A 665 -2.26 0.34 22.23
CA PHE A 665 -2.55 0.59 23.64
C PHE A 665 -2.21 2.04 24.04
N GLY A 666 -2.73 2.47 25.19
CA GLY A 666 -2.50 3.80 25.77
C GLY A 666 -3.82 4.50 26.10
N GLY A 667 -4.59 3.97 27.06
CA GLY A 667 -5.93 4.49 27.37
C GLY A 667 -7.03 3.85 26.54
N SER A 668 -7.81 4.70 25.88
CA SER A 668 -8.83 4.33 24.89
C SER A 668 -8.50 4.99 23.55
N SER A 669 -9.37 4.81 22.55
CA SER A 669 -9.31 5.61 21.32
C SER A 669 -9.45 7.13 21.55
N TYR A 670 -9.91 7.55 22.73
CA TYR A 670 -9.98 8.94 23.22
C TYR A 670 -8.89 9.29 24.24
N ALA A 671 -7.84 8.46 24.34
CA ALA A 671 -6.76 8.54 25.31
C ALA A 671 -7.18 8.26 26.77
N ASP A 672 -6.31 8.65 27.69
CA ASP A 672 -6.46 8.66 29.16
C ASP A 672 -5.83 9.99 29.66
N SER A 673 -5.73 10.19 30.97
CA SER A 673 -4.95 11.28 31.55
C SER A 673 -3.50 11.23 31.07
N MET A 674 -2.88 12.40 30.89
CA MET A 674 -1.48 12.48 30.44
C MET A 674 -0.52 11.72 31.38
N GLY A 675 -0.80 11.75 32.69
CA GLY A 675 -0.07 10.97 33.68
C GLY A 675 -0.14 9.47 33.43
N ASN A 676 -1.33 8.93 33.13
CA ASN A 676 -1.50 7.53 32.75
C ASN A 676 -0.79 7.22 31.43
N LEU A 677 -0.98 8.04 30.39
CA LEU A 677 -0.34 7.83 29.09
C LEU A 677 1.18 7.70 29.19
N VAL A 678 1.83 8.57 29.98
CA VAL A 678 3.29 8.53 30.19
C VAL A 678 3.70 7.29 31.00
N LYS A 679 2.98 6.96 32.09
CA LYS A 679 3.26 5.76 32.91
C LYS A 679 3.07 4.47 32.10
N GLN A 680 2.15 4.47 31.14
CA GLN A 680 1.76 3.28 30.40
C GLN A 680 2.80 2.78 29.41
N VAL A 681 3.64 3.67 28.88
CA VAL A 681 4.74 3.26 27.99
C VAL A 681 5.62 2.22 28.70
N GLU A 682 6.04 2.49 29.92
CA GLU A 682 6.85 1.55 30.69
C GLU A 682 6.06 0.29 31.06
N ILE A 683 4.91 0.45 31.75
CA ILE A 683 4.19 -0.71 32.30
C ILE A 683 3.67 -1.65 31.20
N GLY A 684 3.27 -1.11 30.05
CA GLY A 684 2.79 -1.90 28.91
C GLY A 684 3.89 -2.74 28.28
N LEU A 685 5.06 -2.14 28.02
CA LEU A 685 6.22 -2.82 27.44
C LEU A 685 6.72 -3.94 28.36
N TRP A 686 6.95 -3.62 29.64
CA TRP A 686 7.47 -4.59 30.61
C TRP A 686 6.47 -5.69 30.96
N THR A 687 5.17 -5.38 31.06
CA THR A 687 4.12 -6.41 31.21
C THR A 687 4.10 -7.34 30.01
N GLY A 688 4.22 -6.81 28.79
CA GLY A 688 4.29 -7.62 27.57
C GLY A 688 5.50 -8.54 27.54
N LEU A 689 6.67 -8.09 28.01
CA LEU A 689 7.89 -8.90 28.02
C LEU A 689 7.80 -10.07 29.02
N PHE A 690 7.27 -9.82 30.21
CA PHE A 690 7.18 -10.81 31.28
C PHE A 690 5.96 -11.73 31.16
N ASN A 691 5.00 -11.41 30.29
CA ASN A 691 3.94 -12.33 29.88
C ASN A 691 4.28 -12.96 28.53
N SER A 692 3.68 -14.08 28.13
CA SER A 692 4.00 -14.79 26.87
C SER A 692 3.51 -14.07 25.60
N ALA A 693 3.58 -12.73 25.54
CA ALA A 693 3.19 -11.97 24.35
C ALA A 693 4.14 -12.26 23.17
N GLY A 694 3.58 -12.70 22.05
CA GLY A 694 4.35 -13.05 20.84
C GLY A 694 4.96 -11.84 20.13
N LEU A 695 4.31 -10.68 20.29
CA LEU A 695 4.81 -9.36 19.95
C LEU A 695 4.60 -8.45 21.16
N LEU A 696 5.58 -7.61 21.52
CA LEU A 696 5.32 -6.65 22.61
C LEU A 696 4.24 -5.63 22.22
N PRO A 697 3.43 -5.18 23.19
CA PRO A 697 2.38 -4.20 22.94
C PRO A 697 2.91 -2.95 22.25
N MET A 698 2.19 -2.48 21.23
CA MET A 698 2.58 -1.33 20.42
C MET A 698 1.81 -0.08 20.86
N TYR A 699 2.55 0.93 21.30
CA TYR A 699 1.95 2.16 21.81
C TYR A 699 1.31 2.96 20.67
N TRP A 700 0.07 3.39 20.86
CA TRP A 700 -0.71 4.09 19.83
C TRP A 700 -0.23 5.52 19.56
N TRP A 701 0.19 6.23 20.62
CA TRP A 701 0.47 7.66 20.59
C TRP A 701 1.93 7.96 20.19
N PHE A 702 2.33 7.59 18.97
CA PHE A 702 3.70 7.83 18.47
C PHE A 702 4.09 9.32 18.50
N ALA A 703 3.14 10.23 18.28
CA ALA A 703 3.37 11.67 18.35
C ALA A 703 3.63 12.15 19.79
N LEU A 704 3.00 11.51 20.79
CA LEU A 704 3.28 11.77 22.20
C LEU A 704 4.66 11.23 22.60
N LEU A 705 5.04 10.06 22.09
CA LEU A 705 6.39 9.49 22.27
C LEU A 705 7.46 10.48 21.80
N GLU A 706 7.23 11.17 20.67
CA GLU A 706 8.12 12.24 20.20
C GLU A 706 8.04 13.50 21.07
N ASP A 707 6.86 14.04 21.32
CA ASP A 707 6.68 15.32 22.05
C ASP A 707 7.23 15.26 23.49
N LYS A 708 7.17 14.09 24.14
CA LYS A 708 7.64 13.87 25.51
C LYS A 708 8.96 13.12 25.62
N GLN A 709 9.59 12.76 24.50
CA GLN A 709 10.85 12.01 24.45
C GLN A 709 10.83 10.74 25.33
N LEU A 710 9.79 9.91 25.20
CA LEU A 710 9.58 8.71 26.06
C LEU A 710 10.39 7.47 25.62
N TYR A 711 11.38 7.67 24.75
CA TYR A 711 12.14 6.60 24.11
C TYR A 711 13.07 5.81 25.04
N ASP A 712 13.45 6.38 26.19
CA ASP A 712 14.31 5.70 27.15
C ASP A 712 13.70 4.38 27.68
N ASN A 713 12.37 4.29 27.74
CA ASN A 713 11.66 3.05 28.09
C ASN A 713 11.92 1.93 27.04
N TYR A 714 11.98 2.30 25.77
CA TYR A 714 12.28 1.38 24.68
C TYR A 714 13.75 0.93 24.71
N LEU A 715 14.67 1.85 24.98
CA LEU A 715 16.09 1.52 25.15
C LEU A 715 16.32 0.57 26.33
N ALA A 716 15.66 0.84 27.46
CA ALA A 716 15.75 0.03 28.66
C ALA A 716 15.29 -1.41 28.41
N ILE A 717 14.11 -1.57 27.81
CA ILE A 717 13.61 -2.92 27.51
C ILE A 717 14.41 -3.62 26.42
N SER A 718 14.90 -2.90 25.40
CA SER A 718 15.77 -3.47 24.37
C SER A 718 17.07 -4.01 24.95
N ARG A 719 17.72 -3.24 25.83
CA ARG A 719 18.95 -3.66 26.52
C ARG A 719 18.70 -4.80 27.51
N PHE A 720 17.58 -4.77 28.22
CA PHE A 720 17.20 -5.87 29.12
C PHE A 720 16.83 -7.13 28.34
N ALA A 721 16.05 -7.07 27.28
CA ALA A 721 15.65 -8.25 26.52
C ALA A 721 16.77 -8.81 25.62
N ALA A 722 17.86 -8.07 25.45
CA ALA A 722 19.01 -8.51 24.64
C ALA A 722 19.48 -9.91 25.07
N LYS A 723 19.47 -10.85 24.11
CA LYS A 723 19.87 -12.26 24.24
C LYS A 723 18.96 -13.14 25.11
N ILE A 724 17.80 -12.65 25.54
CA ILE A 724 16.82 -13.48 26.24
C ILE A 724 16.01 -14.28 25.22
N ASP A 725 16.03 -15.62 25.33
CA ASP A 725 15.11 -16.50 24.61
C ASP A 725 13.95 -16.89 25.53
N ARG A 726 12.80 -16.21 25.36
CA ARG A 726 11.61 -16.34 26.22
C ARG A 726 10.92 -17.70 26.10
N ARG A 727 11.14 -18.43 25.01
CA ARG A 727 10.54 -19.75 24.76
C ARG A 727 10.96 -20.80 25.79
N LYS A 728 12.11 -20.58 26.44
CA LYS A 728 12.71 -21.49 27.43
C LYS A 728 12.44 -21.07 28.87
N LEU A 729 11.54 -20.10 29.07
CA LEU A 729 11.29 -19.49 30.37
C LEU A 729 9.83 -19.69 30.77
N ARG A 730 9.62 -19.92 32.07
CA ARG A 730 8.28 -19.91 32.66
C ARG A 730 8.04 -18.58 33.33
N SER A 731 6.92 -17.93 33.01
CA SER A 731 6.50 -16.71 33.70
C SER A 731 5.81 -17.03 35.04
N ARG A 732 6.05 -16.20 36.04
CA ARG A 732 5.33 -16.21 37.33
C ARG A 732 5.10 -14.78 37.78
N GLU A 733 3.95 -14.55 38.41
CA GLU A 733 3.62 -13.24 38.98
C GLU A 733 3.21 -13.42 40.44
N ASN A 734 3.73 -12.53 41.29
CA ASN A 734 3.42 -12.47 42.71
C ASN A 734 3.36 -11.00 43.16
N ARG A 735 3.06 -10.80 44.44
CA ARG A 735 3.23 -9.51 45.12
C ARG A 735 4.16 -9.72 46.32
N LEU A 736 5.09 -8.79 46.55
CA LEU A 736 5.95 -8.88 47.72
C LEU A 736 5.12 -8.67 49.00
N PRO A 737 5.27 -9.55 50.02
CA PRO A 737 4.48 -9.48 51.24
C PRO A 737 4.51 -8.11 51.91
N ASP A 738 3.36 -7.64 52.40
CA ASP A 738 3.19 -6.37 53.12
C ASP A 738 3.66 -5.11 52.34
N THR A 739 3.70 -5.18 51.01
CA THR A 739 4.04 -4.04 50.14
C THR A 739 3.04 -3.84 48.99
N ALA A 740 3.16 -2.71 48.30
CA ALA A 740 2.50 -2.43 47.03
C ALA A 740 3.32 -2.89 45.80
N LEU A 741 4.34 -3.72 45.99
CA LEU A 741 5.27 -4.10 44.92
C LEU A 741 4.80 -5.39 44.22
N SER A 742 4.47 -5.28 42.93
CA SER A 742 4.23 -6.42 42.06
C SER A 742 5.57 -7.00 41.60
N LEU A 743 5.75 -8.32 41.72
CA LEU A 743 6.92 -9.07 41.29
C LEU A 743 6.54 -9.93 40.07
N ASN A 744 7.16 -9.67 38.93
CA ASN A 744 6.95 -10.40 37.67
C ASN A 744 8.26 -11.10 37.32
N GLU A 745 8.22 -12.41 37.10
CA GLU A 745 9.40 -13.28 37.05
C GLU A 745 9.38 -14.10 35.76
N MET A 746 10.55 -14.32 35.17
CA MET A 746 10.78 -15.34 34.14
C MET A 746 11.89 -16.28 34.62
N LEU A 747 11.55 -17.56 34.77
CA LEU A 747 12.40 -18.58 35.37
C LEU A 747 12.88 -19.56 34.30
N GLY A 748 14.17 -19.85 34.26
CA GLY A 748 14.77 -20.92 33.45
C GLY A 748 15.75 -21.74 34.30
N GLU A 749 16.26 -22.82 33.74
CA GLU A 749 17.13 -23.78 34.46
C GLU A 749 18.38 -23.13 35.09
N GLU A 750 19.00 -22.19 34.39
CA GLU A 750 20.24 -21.54 34.81
C GLU A 750 20.14 -20.00 34.74
N ARG A 751 18.91 -19.49 34.79
CA ARG A 751 18.62 -18.07 34.57
C ARG A 751 17.37 -17.65 35.31
N TYR A 752 17.41 -16.46 35.88
CA TYR A 752 16.28 -15.85 36.56
C TYR A 752 16.22 -14.37 36.19
N TYR A 753 15.05 -13.93 35.76
CA TYR A 753 14.78 -12.54 35.45
C TYR A 753 13.60 -12.06 36.28
N ALA A 754 13.68 -10.85 36.81
CA ALA A 754 12.57 -10.25 37.52
C ALA A 754 12.40 -8.78 37.16
N TRP A 755 11.15 -8.33 37.12
CA TRP A 755 10.74 -6.94 37.06
C TRP A 755 9.74 -6.67 38.17
N ILE A 756 10.07 -5.67 38.99
CA ILE A 756 9.28 -5.25 40.13
C ILE A 756 8.78 -3.83 39.89
N PHE A 757 7.50 -3.57 40.15
CA PHE A 757 6.93 -2.23 40.06
C PHE A 757 5.97 -1.92 41.21
N ASP A 758 5.87 -0.63 41.54
CA ASP A 758 5.05 -0.05 42.59
C ASP A 758 3.63 0.20 42.07
N GLU A 759 2.69 -0.65 42.49
CA GLU A 759 1.29 -0.56 42.08
C GLU A 759 0.65 0.76 42.51
N ASP A 760 1.01 1.32 43.68
CA ASP A 760 0.45 2.59 44.15
C ASP A 760 0.86 3.74 43.22
N TYR A 761 2.06 3.68 42.65
CA TYR A 761 2.52 4.67 41.68
C TYR A 761 1.86 4.51 40.31
N TYR A 762 1.94 3.31 39.73
CA TYR A 762 1.51 3.06 38.35
C TYR A 762 -0.01 2.99 38.18
N TYR A 763 -0.74 2.56 39.21
CA TYR A 763 -2.20 2.48 39.17
C TYR A 763 -2.90 3.72 39.69
N SER A 764 -2.16 4.69 40.25
CA SER A 764 -2.73 5.98 40.61
C SER A 764 -3.02 6.82 39.37
N ASP A 765 -4.21 7.41 39.36
CA ASP A 765 -4.68 8.43 38.43
C ASP A 765 -4.06 9.82 38.66
N VAL A 766 -3.33 10.00 39.76
CA VAL A 766 -2.65 11.27 40.07
C VAL A 766 -1.46 11.45 39.14
N GLU A 767 -1.54 12.48 38.30
CA GLU A 767 -0.59 12.77 37.23
C GLU A 767 0.84 13.04 37.74
N ASN A 768 0.97 13.90 38.75
CA ASN A 768 2.25 14.31 39.32
C ASN A 768 2.56 13.60 40.64
N LEU A 769 2.10 12.35 40.80
CA LEU A 769 2.36 11.58 42.00
C LEU A 769 3.88 11.46 42.23
N LYS A 770 4.34 11.74 43.45
CA LYS A 770 5.73 11.47 43.82
C LYS A 770 5.87 10.00 44.18
N ALA A 771 6.74 9.29 43.45
CA ALA A 771 7.00 7.88 43.71
C ALA A 771 7.61 7.65 45.10
N ALA A 772 7.14 6.61 45.80
CA ALA A 772 7.71 6.18 47.06
C ALA A 772 9.15 5.69 46.85
N ARG A 773 9.97 5.81 47.91
CA ARG A 773 11.32 5.23 47.96
C ARG A 773 11.21 3.87 48.63
N HIS A 774 11.71 2.83 47.96
CA HIS A 774 11.70 1.45 48.44
C HIS A 774 13.11 1.08 48.86
N LEU A 775 13.32 0.71 50.13
CA LEU A 775 14.63 0.36 50.70
C LEU A 775 14.57 -1.00 51.39
N GLY A 776 15.60 -1.82 51.19
CA GLY A 776 15.77 -3.09 51.90
C GLY A 776 14.75 -4.17 51.53
N GLN A 777 14.06 -3.99 50.40
CA GLN A 777 13.12 -4.98 49.87
C GLN A 777 13.88 -6.26 49.52
N LYS A 778 13.27 -7.41 49.80
CA LYS A 778 13.89 -8.73 49.56
C LYS A 778 13.02 -9.57 48.65
N ILE A 779 13.68 -10.34 47.79
CA ILE A 779 13.04 -11.36 46.96
C ILE A 779 13.68 -12.72 47.26
N GLU A 780 12.88 -13.76 47.18
CA GLU A 780 13.27 -15.14 47.43
C GLU A 780 13.32 -15.91 46.11
N ILE A 781 14.45 -16.53 45.81
CA ILE A 781 14.69 -17.21 44.53
C ILE A 781 15.04 -18.67 44.80
N GLU A 782 14.11 -19.57 44.48
CA GLU A 782 14.22 -21.02 44.71
C GLU A 782 14.73 -21.81 43.49
N SER A 783 14.81 -21.16 42.33
CA SER A 783 14.85 -21.87 41.03
C SER A 783 16.24 -22.12 40.45
N LEU A 784 17.30 -21.58 41.04
CA LEU A 784 18.64 -21.64 40.47
C LEU A 784 19.46 -22.77 41.10
N PRO A 785 20.09 -23.66 40.32
CA PRO A 785 20.99 -24.68 40.85
C PRO A 785 22.28 -24.07 41.43
N PRO A 786 23.08 -24.84 42.19
CA PRO A 786 24.41 -24.43 42.59
C PRO A 786 25.30 -24.04 41.40
N GLY A 787 26.08 -22.97 41.54
CA GLY A 787 26.94 -22.49 40.47
C GLY A 787 27.37 -21.04 40.63
N GLU A 788 28.14 -20.56 39.65
CA GLU A 788 28.55 -19.15 39.56
C GLU A 788 27.63 -18.39 38.60
N TYR A 789 27.08 -17.29 39.09
CA TYR A 789 26.15 -16.46 38.35
C TYR A 789 26.61 -15.01 38.28
N LYS A 790 26.14 -14.31 37.26
CA LYS A 790 26.22 -12.86 37.13
C LYS A 790 24.86 -12.27 37.49
N LEU A 791 24.82 -11.41 38.50
CA LEU A 791 23.68 -10.56 38.81
C LEU A 791 23.88 -9.19 38.16
N GLN A 792 22.88 -8.72 37.43
CA GLN A 792 22.74 -7.34 36.99
C GLN A 792 21.41 -6.79 37.44
N ILE A 793 21.40 -5.63 38.06
CA ILE A 793 20.21 -4.88 38.46
C ILE A 793 20.22 -3.56 37.69
N MET A 794 19.08 -3.21 37.10
CA MET A 794 18.95 -2.04 36.26
C MET A 794 17.68 -1.24 36.51
N ASN A 795 17.72 0.03 36.14
CA ASN A 795 16.59 0.93 36.12
C ASN A 795 15.77 0.73 34.82
N PRO A 796 14.49 0.31 34.91
CA PRO A 796 13.63 0.03 33.77
C PRO A 796 13.28 1.24 32.89
N ARG A 797 13.62 2.46 33.32
CA ARG A 797 13.26 3.70 32.63
C ARG A 797 14.33 4.27 31.72
N ASN A 798 15.61 4.06 32.04
CA ASN A 798 16.74 4.70 31.37
C ASN A 798 17.88 3.74 31.04
N ALA A 799 17.68 2.45 31.32
CA ALA A 799 18.65 1.38 31.10
C ALA A 799 19.94 1.46 31.94
N GLU A 800 19.97 2.26 33.00
CA GLU A 800 21.13 2.39 33.88
C GLU A 800 21.33 1.12 34.71
N ILE A 801 22.55 0.57 34.70
CA ILE A 801 22.93 -0.55 35.57
C ILE A 801 23.20 0.03 36.97
N ILE A 802 22.31 -0.27 37.91
CA ILE A 802 22.40 0.16 39.31
C ILE A 802 23.44 -0.69 40.04
N GLU A 803 23.48 -1.98 39.73
CA GLU A 803 24.38 -2.92 40.37
C GLU A 803 24.76 -4.06 39.43
N GLU A 804 26.03 -4.47 39.48
CA GLU A 804 26.52 -5.68 38.83
C GLU A 804 27.50 -6.41 39.75
N ARG A 805 27.24 -7.70 40.02
CA ARG A 805 28.14 -8.51 40.86
C ARG A 805 28.08 -10.00 40.53
N LYS A 806 29.13 -10.72 40.95
CA LYS A 806 29.17 -12.19 40.92
C LYS A 806 28.37 -12.75 42.10
N LEU A 807 27.58 -13.80 41.85
CA LEU A 807 26.95 -14.64 42.87
C LEU A 807 27.53 -16.04 42.80
N VAL A 808 27.74 -16.67 43.95
CA VAL A 808 28.12 -18.09 44.05
C VAL A 808 27.06 -18.76 44.90
N LEU A 809 26.37 -19.74 44.33
CA LEU A 809 25.30 -20.48 44.99
C LEU A 809 25.80 -21.89 45.29
N ASP A 810 25.65 -22.32 46.55
CA ASP A 810 25.82 -23.70 46.98
C ASP A 810 24.47 -24.27 47.43
N ASP A 811 24.41 -25.57 47.76
CA ASP A 811 23.16 -26.22 48.21
C ASP A 811 22.57 -25.59 49.48
N ALA A 812 23.40 -24.94 50.32
CA ALA A 812 22.96 -24.27 51.54
C ALA A 812 22.42 -22.85 51.29
N ALA A 813 22.69 -22.29 50.11
CA ALA A 813 22.29 -20.94 49.70
C ALA A 813 20.90 -20.88 49.03
N LEU A 814 20.15 -21.99 49.01
CA LEU A 814 18.79 -22.06 48.47
C LEU A 814 17.75 -22.15 49.60
N PRO A 815 16.71 -21.29 49.60
CA PRO A 815 16.44 -20.24 48.61
C PRO A 815 17.39 -19.03 48.71
N LEU A 816 17.75 -18.46 47.56
CA LEU A 816 18.57 -17.24 47.52
C LEU A 816 17.70 -16.05 47.94
N LEU A 817 18.01 -15.47 49.11
CA LEU A 817 17.40 -14.24 49.58
C LEU A 817 18.18 -13.02 49.08
N LEU A 818 17.68 -12.39 48.02
CA LEU A 818 18.30 -11.21 47.41
C LEU A 818 17.72 -9.92 47.98
N THR A 819 18.57 -9.07 48.57
CA THR A 819 18.18 -7.70 48.95
C THR A 819 18.34 -6.77 47.74
N LEU A 820 17.29 -6.06 47.38
CA LEU A 820 17.27 -5.09 46.28
C LEU A 820 17.91 -3.77 46.74
N PRO A 821 18.67 -3.08 45.87
CA PRO A 821 19.12 -1.72 46.13
C PRO A 821 17.93 -0.77 46.22
N GLU A 822 18.17 0.44 46.70
CA GLU A 822 17.12 1.46 46.76
C GLU A 822 16.60 1.80 45.35
N PHE A 823 15.28 1.89 45.20
CA PHE A 823 14.65 2.30 43.95
C PHE A 823 13.35 3.08 44.16
N GLN A 824 12.85 3.68 43.08
CA GLN A 824 11.54 4.32 43.00
C GLN A 824 10.81 3.80 41.76
N ARG A 825 9.49 3.65 41.85
CA ARG A 825 8.60 3.19 40.77
C ARG A 825 8.82 1.73 40.38
N SER A 826 9.99 1.38 39.83
CA SER A 826 10.27 0.04 39.32
C SER A 826 11.76 -0.30 39.34
N ILE A 827 12.08 -1.59 39.29
CA ILE A 827 13.43 -2.13 39.18
C ILE A 827 13.42 -3.46 38.41
N ALA A 828 14.45 -3.74 37.62
CA ALA A 828 14.57 -5.02 36.92
C ALA A 828 15.93 -5.66 37.19
N LEU A 829 16.00 -6.99 37.16
CA LEU A 829 17.24 -7.72 37.36
C LEU A 829 17.35 -8.97 36.48
N LYS A 830 18.60 -9.34 36.22
CA LYS A 830 19.00 -10.57 35.54
C LYS A 830 19.98 -11.34 36.41
N ILE A 831 19.77 -12.64 36.50
CA ILE A 831 20.73 -13.60 37.03
C ILE A 831 20.96 -14.64 35.95
N GLU A 832 22.19 -14.74 35.46
CA GLU A 832 22.56 -15.67 34.40
C GLU A 832 23.82 -16.43 34.82
N LYS A 833 23.86 -17.74 34.57
CA LYS A 833 25.05 -18.54 34.87
C LYS A 833 26.25 -18.02 34.06
N ARG A 834 27.42 -17.98 34.70
CA ARG A 834 28.66 -17.63 34.00
C ARG A 834 29.16 -18.88 33.27
N ASP A 835 29.51 -18.69 32.00
CA ASP A 835 30.25 -19.68 31.21
C ASP A 835 31.60 -20.01 31.84
#